data_AF-A0A961AEE2-F1
#
_entry.id   AF-A0A961AEE2-F1
#
_cell.length_a   1.000
_cell.length_b   1.000
_cell.length_c   1.000
_cell.angle_alpha   90.00
_cell.angle_beta   90.00
_cell.angle_gamma   90.00
#
_symmetry.space_group_name_H-M   'P 1'
#
loop_
_entity.id
_entity.type
_entity.pdbx_description
1 polymer ?
#
loop_
_entity_poly.entity_id
_entity_poly.type
_entity_poly.pdbx_seq_one_letter_code
_entity_poly.pdbx_strand_id
1 'polypeptide(L)'
;MKLTDLYTFNKFSIKEAGPKYSPGIAEGAPNIEINELVEFLDALCLNENFKLAFKTINNELTNISIYHSRIVNGLFLNNKHTPATLSKSLSKVIQSRTTENLEAELSHAKRAYTFISRKISNRLKAVRKIAREREPNNTRDSEYERLQSEISALREYSLVSNKLKVFFAGDYEQVIFAQNHILLTGEWGTGKTHFLCDMALRYEKLGLPVLLVLANNLKTVNDPFAEISNLVKIEKNSSAFLKNLNKIAKQKKVRALILLDAINESDRKYWHRNMKFIINTLKAYKNLRLVVSCRTPFEEQIINQSTQRKFTKINHMGFQDNEFNAQIEFFKHYEIPLSFVPLLVPEFTKPLTLKMLCEDLKDYSTPWQKRKLKILISGQRGMTTILENYIVKKGGEIEKKFSLPTKSCWFFIKGKGSNLDLCIAARMASQSKSWLKRDEVQQIAQQFFAFNNDESSAFVASLIEGGILKEELKWEPNKFVEAITFPYQRFGDHIIARHLMNNYLNLESDIHISRSFYRNRVLGKLFYSEFNNYSVSEPGLITAIMLELPERLKKRKGKSELFAFLPKDVLRRKNALLNQLFISGLSWRSTDAITEETEDKIHILLKTDDTYIKNLCFTTLVGLCLRVNHKLSSKWLWDYLINLSMQDRDLLWSEFLRDYQGVESIEQVFSWCEIKKHEFDKETVLLLVNVLSLVLTSSNRHLRDAATKQIVLLGDHQPEVIFGHILKCIEVEDVYISERMIAAGYGIAMRWWGKADNQSLRKQICNLAISIVDRVFSDDCEKSVLHSLVCSYSRGLINIAAQIDPSSLEIQTRVIDSQTNSTLCSPFPKRSSIRNNIEEVVSDAIRMDFANYTLGKLVPDRRNYDFSDNRYIGLKKQIAKRMRDLGYDREIFQSIDDEIGRFHTGYYQDEKPSRIDRYGKKYSWITYYEMFEVLHRQDRLGLDELQLTDLDIDPSFPDVPISWMPKLQVYRDDGIKKKNEWLVRGKSPFHTNLLCKQIVDNYRGPWILLDAFIDLDGDAKRNTISFINTILVGKESRDTVICGLLKRDYLGNGSITVDDDDHYVFAGEVPWSTKFASHLRDASGGAIRKTKELRFDHNDQNVIHVDVPVHSVNWEDYHSSVSTGRSYTTLAPHLSQLLDLHSVKGSIDLFDRKNDLATIYRVFKCSDDDYFYNHLLYVRSDLLSRYLNAINRSLLWVVWGERRVLDDDSRYNHLIAETYRSNLNNFSRCYELYFRS
;
A
#
# COMPACT_ATOMS: atom_id res chain seq x y z
N MET A 1 25.57 -4.49 -41.52
CA MET A 1 25.06 -4.46 -40.12
C MET A 1 23.89 -5.40 -39.90
N LYS A 2 23.93 -6.22 -38.85
CA LYS A 2 22.85 -7.04 -38.28
C LYS A 2 22.52 -6.57 -36.85
N LEU A 3 21.38 -6.99 -36.32
CA LEU A 3 20.95 -6.67 -34.95
C LEU A 3 21.92 -7.21 -33.88
N THR A 4 22.48 -8.41 -34.10
CA THR A 4 23.49 -9.04 -33.23
C THR A 4 24.76 -8.21 -33.08
N ASP A 5 25.12 -7.44 -34.11
CA ASP A 5 26.31 -6.59 -34.09
C ASP A 5 26.12 -5.44 -33.09
N LEU A 6 24.91 -4.88 -33.01
CA LEU A 6 24.56 -3.84 -32.03
C LEU A 6 24.63 -4.38 -30.60
N TYR A 7 24.09 -5.58 -30.36
CA TYR A 7 24.13 -6.22 -29.04
C TYR A 7 25.54 -6.54 -28.58
N THR A 8 26.39 -6.99 -29.51
CA THR A 8 27.81 -7.24 -29.22
C THR A 8 28.52 -5.94 -28.81
N PHE A 9 28.24 -4.83 -29.50
CA PHE A 9 28.79 -3.53 -29.12
C PHE A 9 28.23 -3.01 -27.79
N ASN A 10 26.95 -3.20 -27.51
CA ASN A 10 26.35 -2.79 -26.24
C ASN A 10 27.01 -3.51 -25.06
N LYS A 11 27.31 -4.82 -25.18
CA LYS A 11 28.07 -5.56 -24.15
C LYS A 11 29.45 -4.98 -23.90
N PHE A 12 30.13 -4.51 -24.95
CA PHE A 12 31.39 -3.78 -24.81
C PHE A 12 31.20 -2.46 -24.06
N SER A 13 30.22 -1.64 -24.45
CA SER A 13 29.96 -0.35 -23.78
C SER A 13 29.51 -0.50 -22.33
N ILE A 14 28.73 -1.53 -22.02
CA ILE A 14 28.32 -1.85 -20.64
C ILE A 14 29.54 -2.23 -19.78
N LYS A 15 30.50 -2.99 -20.33
CA LYS A 15 31.74 -3.31 -19.64
C LYS A 15 32.60 -2.06 -19.37
N GLU A 16 32.70 -1.17 -20.36
CA GLU A 16 33.43 0.11 -20.24
C GLU A 16 32.76 1.11 -19.28
N ALA A 17 31.45 0.99 -19.04
CA ALA A 17 30.77 1.81 -18.03
C ALA A 17 31.32 1.58 -16.62
N GLY A 18 31.98 0.43 -16.40
CA GLY A 18 32.72 0.14 -15.19
C GLY A 18 31.86 0.27 -13.93
N PRO A 19 32.39 0.79 -12.81
CA PRO A 19 31.68 0.87 -11.52
C PRO A 19 30.35 1.64 -11.53
N LYS A 20 30.07 2.41 -12.61
CA LYS A 20 28.80 3.11 -12.82
C LYS A 20 27.65 2.16 -13.16
N TYR A 21 27.95 0.94 -13.59
CA TYR A 21 26.99 -0.13 -13.82
C TYR A 21 27.28 -1.31 -12.89
N SER A 22 26.39 -1.59 -11.94
CA SER A 22 26.64 -2.59 -10.89
C SER A 22 26.26 -4.03 -11.28
N PRO A 23 25.11 -4.30 -11.94
CA PRO A 23 24.68 -5.65 -12.30
C PRO A 23 25.61 -6.37 -13.28
N GLY A 24 26.37 -5.62 -14.08
CA GLY A 24 27.37 -6.19 -14.99
C GLY A 24 28.72 -6.51 -14.35
N ILE A 25 28.93 -6.08 -13.09
CA ILE A 25 30.17 -6.31 -12.33
C ILE A 25 29.95 -7.34 -11.22
N ALA A 26 28.78 -7.30 -10.57
CA ALA A 26 28.39 -8.25 -9.54
C ALA A 26 27.14 -9.00 -10.01
N GLU A 27 27.31 -10.29 -10.31
CA GLU A 27 26.21 -11.18 -10.65
C GLU A 27 25.18 -11.19 -9.50
N GLY A 28 23.91 -10.90 -9.81
CA GLY A 28 22.85 -10.84 -8.80
C GLY A 28 22.71 -9.52 -8.04
N ALA A 29 23.41 -8.44 -8.43
CA ALA A 29 23.14 -7.10 -7.88
C ALA A 29 21.67 -6.69 -8.07
N PRO A 30 21.04 -6.02 -7.09
CA PRO A 30 19.64 -5.66 -7.16
C PRO A 30 19.42 -4.67 -8.30
N ASN A 31 18.43 -4.95 -9.14
CA ASN A 31 18.02 -4.05 -10.19
C ASN A 31 16.58 -3.60 -9.97
N ILE A 32 16.42 -2.38 -9.48
CA ILE A 32 15.13 -1.81 -9.14
C ILE A 32 14.65 -0.98 -10.32
N GLU A 33 13.53 -1.40 -10.93
CA GLU A 33 12.97 -0.72 -12.08
C GLU A 33 12.28 0.60 -11.68
N ILE A 34 12.54 1.65 -12.45
CA ILE A 34 11.82 2.93 -12.37
C ILE A 34 10.81 2.94 -13.52
N ASN A 35 9.60 2.42 -13.26
CA ASN A 35 8.59 2.12 -14.29
C ASN A 35 8.29 3.32 -15.19
N GLU A 36 8.17 4.53 -14.62
CA GLU A 36 7.91 5.75 -15.39
C GLU A 36 8.96 5.99 -16.49
N LEU A 37 10.25 5.82 -16.17
CA LEU A 37 11.33 6.01 -17.15
C LEU A 37 11.32 4.91 -18.22
N VAL A 38 11.00 3.67 -17.84
CA VAL A 38 10.88 2.54 -18.78
C VAL A 38 9.73 2.80 -19.77
N GLU A 39 8.57 3.22 -19.27
CA GLU A 39 7.39 3.54 -20.07
C GLU A 39 7.66 4.66 -21.09
N PHE A 40 8.42 5.69 -20.71
CA PHE A 40 8.83 6.75 -21.63
C PHE A 40 9.71 6.25 -22.79
N LEU A 41 10.67 5.36 -22.52
CA LEU A 41 11.52 4.78 -23.56
C LEU A 41 10.73 3.82 -24.44
N ASP A 42 9.82 3.03 -23.86
CA ASP A 42 8.91 2.14 -24.60
C ASP A 42 7.98 2.95 -25.52
N ALA A 43 7.47 4.10 -25.06
CA ALA A 43 6.70 5.04 -25.86
C ALA A 43 7.54 5.69 -26.99
N LEU A 44 8.80 6.06 -26.72
CA LEU A 44 9.71 6.58 -27.74
C LEU A 44 9.99 5.54 -28.83
N CYS A 45 10.16 4.27 -28.44
CA CYS A 45 10.42 3.11 -29.28
C CYS A 45 9.18 2.67 -30.08
N LEU A 46 7.98 2.96 -29.58
CA LEU A 46 6.69 2.48 -30.09
C LEU A 46 6.61 0.94 -30.12
N ASN A 47 7.11 0.29 -29.07
CA ASN A 47 7.13 -1.17 -28.96
C ASN A 47 5.79 -1.74 -28.44
N GLU A 48 5.72 -3.07 -28.29
CA GLU A 48 4.50 -3.77 -27.85
C GLU A 48 4.10 -3.44 -26.40
N ASN A 49 5.07 -3.23 -25.49
CA ASN A 49 4.77 -2.84 -24.10
C ASN A 49 3.98 -1.53 -24.05
N PHE A 50 4.39 -0.54 -24.86
CA PHE A 50 3.65 0.72 -24.99
C PHE A 50 2.22 0.51 -25.52
N LYS A 51 2.02 -0.42 -26.47
CA LYS A 51 0.68 -0.73 -26.99
C LYS A 51 -0.22 -1.39 -25.94
N LEU A 52 0.35 -2.26 -25.10
CA LEU A 52 -0.38 -2.95 -24.03
C LEU A 52 -1.01 -1.97 -23.04
N ALA A 53 -0.38 -0.83 -22.76
CA ALA A 53 -0.94 0.21 -21.90
C ALA A 53 -2.31 0.73 -22.40
N PHE A 54 -2.55 0.78 -23.71
CA PHE A 54 -3.84 1.17 -24.27
C PHE A 54 -4.90 0.08 -24.20
N LYS A 55 -4.53 -1.20 -24.07
CA LYS A 55 -5.48 -2.32 -24.03
C LYS A 55 -6.35 -2.26 -22.78
N THR A 56 -5.73 -2.10 -21.61
CA THR A 56 -6.46 -1.98 -20.34
C THR A 56 -7.41 -0.80 -20.36
N ILE A 57 -6.91 0.38 -20.78
CA ILE A 57 -7.72 1.59 -20.84
C ILE A 57 -8.86 1.47 -21.85
N ASN A 58 -8.64 0.79 -22.98
CA ASN A 58 -9.67 0.56 -23.98
C ASN A 58 -10.79 -0.37 -23.48
N ASN A 59 -10.45 -1.39 -22.70
CA ASN A 59 -11.43 -2.28 -22.07
C ASN A 59 -12.31 -1.50 -21.08
N GLU A 60 -11.69 -0.71 -20.20
CA GLU A 60 -12.42 0.16 -19.27
C GLU A 60 -13.34 1.15 -19.99
N LEU A 61 -12.84 1.85 -21.02
CA LEU A 61 -13.62 2.80 -21.81
C LEU A 61 -14.82 2.12 -22.47
N THR A 62 -14.64 0.89 -22.97
CA THR A 62 -15.69 0.11 -23.62
C THR A 62 -16.76 -0.31 -22.60
N ASN A 63 -16.36 -0.76 -21.41
CA ASN A 63 -17.27 -1.13 -20.32
C ASN A 63 -18.13 0.06 -19.86
N ILE A 64 -17.54 1.23 -19.63
CA ILE A 64 -18.32 2.44 -19.26
C ILE A 64 -19.28 2.83 -20.40
N SER A 65 -18.85 2.67 -21.66
CA SER A 65 -19.69 2.98 -22.82
C SER A 65 -20.93 2.10 -22.91
N ILE A 66 -20.81 0.83 -22.54
CA ILE A 66 -21.92 -0.11 -22.48
C ILE A 66 -22.82 0.23 -21.29
N TYR A 67 -22.23 0.40 -20.11
CA TYR A 67 -22.95 0.63 -18.86
C TYR A 67 -23.75 1.93 -18.87
N HIS A 68 -23.19 3.03 -19.38
CA HIS A 68 -23.83 4.35 -19.44
C HIS A 68 -24.34 4.73 -20.84
N SER A 69 -24.68 3.73 -21.66
CA SER A 69 -25.04 3.91 -23.07
C SER A 69 -26.09 4.99 -23.33
N ARG A 70 -27.12 5.13 -22.47
CA ARG A 70 -28.16 6.16 -22.59
C ARG A 70 -27.61 7.59 -22.52
N ILE A 71 -26.75 7.85 -21.52
CA ILE A 71 -26.17 9.18 -21.29
C ILE A 71 -25.16 9.51 -22.40
N VAL A 72 -24.37 8.53 -22.79
CA VAL A 72 -23.34 8.66 -23.83
C VAL A 72 -23.96 8.92 -25.20
N ASN A 73 -24.94 8.11 -25.59
CA ASN A 73 -25.63 8.25 -26.88
C ASN A 73 -26.37 9.59 -26.96
N GLY A 74 -26.97 10.04 -25.86
CA GLY A 74 -27.59 11.36 -25.77
C GLY A 74 -26.59 12.50 -25.89
N LEU A 75 -25.47 12.44 -25.16
CA LEU A 75 -24.46 13.51 -25.15
C LEU A 75 -23.75 13.66 -26.50
N PHE A 76 -23.48 12.55 -27.19
CA PHE A 76 -22.70 12.51 -28.44
C PHE A 76 -23.54 12.32 -29.70
N LEU A 77 -24.87 12.49 -29.61
CA LEU A 77 -25.77 12.43 -30.75
C LEU A 77 -25.27 13.36 -31.87
N ASN A 78 -25.19 12.84 -33.10
CA ASN A 78 -24.71 13.56 -34.29
C ASN A 78 -23.24 14.04 -34.25
N ASN A 79 -22.41 13.57 -33.31
CA ASN A 79 -20.97 13.88 -33.32
C ASN A 79 -20.15 12.81 -34.04
N LYS A 80 -19.14 13.26 -34.80
CA LYS A 80 -18.17 12.39 -35.46
C LYS A 80 -17.23 11.67 -34.48
N HIS A 81 -16.93 12.31 -33.34
CA HIS A 81 -16.11 11.74 -32.27
C HIS A 81 -16.98 11.34 -31.09
N THR A 82 -17.00 10.05 -30.77
CA THR A 82 -17.78 9.41 -29.72
C THR A 82 -16.90 8.43 -28.96
N PRO A 83 -17.26 7.99 -27.74
CA PRO A 83 -16.50 6.96 -27.02
C PRO A 83 -16.29 5.68 -27.84
N ALA A 84 -17.28 5.26 -28.64
CA ALA A 84 -17.14 4.13 -29.55
C ALA A 84 -16.11 4.37 -30.65
N THR A 85 -16.04 5.57 -31.24
CA THR A 85 -15.01 5.87 -32.26
C THR A 85 -13.62 6.04 -31.65
N LEU A 86 -13.52 6.50 -30.40
CA LEU A 86 -12.27 6.48 -29.63
C LEU A 86 -11.82 5.05 -29.33
N SER A 87 -12.70 4.18 -28.82
CA SER A 87 -12.40 2.76 -28.57
C SER A 87 -11.96 2.03 -29.84
N LYS A 88 -12.64 2.29 -30.97
CA LYS A 88 -12.22 1.77 -32.28
C LYS A 88 -10.83 2.27 -32.68
N SER A 89 -10.52 3.54 -32.44
CA SER A 89 -9.19 4.11 -32.74
C SER A 89 -8.11 3.48 -31.85
N LEU A 90 -8.36 3.31 -30.55
CA LEU A 90 -7.45 2.63 -29.62
C LEU A 90 -7.25 1.15 -30.00
N SER A 91 -8.31 0.46 -30.41
CA SER A 91 -8.21 -0.92 -30.92
C SER A 91 -7.29 -1.02 -32.13
N LYS A 92 -7.34 -0.03 -33.03
CA LYS A 92 -6.42 0.04 -34.17
C LYS A 92 -5.00 0.41 -33.78
N VAL A 93 -4.80 1.25 -32.76
CA VAL A 93 -3.48 1.51 -32.16
C VAL A 93 -2.87 0.19 -31.68
N ILE A 94 -3.65 -0.63 -30.94
CA ILE A 94 -3.21 -1.94 -30.44
C ILE A 94 -2.88 -2.90 -31.60
N GLN A 95 -3.70 -2.92 -32.65
CA GLN A 95 -3.54 -3.82 -33.80
C GLN A 95 -2.50 -3.35 -34.84
N SER A 96 -1.93 -2.16 -34.68
CA SER A 96 -1.05 -1.56 -35.67
C SER A 96 0.25 -2.36 -35.86
N ARG A 97 0.50 -2.77 -37.10
CA ARG A 97 1.65 -3.61 -37.48
C ARG A 97 2.86 -2.83 -38.00
N THR A 98 2.76 -1.50 -38.15
CA THR A 98 3.87 -0.62 -38.56
C THR A 98 3.85 0.66 -37.73
N THR A 99 5.01 1.30 -37.58
CA THR A 99 5.16 2.58 -36.87
C THR A 99 4.34 3.70 -37.53
N GLU A 100 4.32 3.75 -38.86
CA GLU A 100 3.59 4.74 -39.65
C GLU A 100 2.07 4.65 -39.43
N ASN A 101 1.52 3.44 -39.39
CA ASN A 101 0.09 3.23 -39.11
C ASN A 101 -0.24 3.56 -37.66
N LEU A 102 0.61 3.14 -36.72
CA LEU A 102 0.45 3.42 -35.31
C LEU A 102 0.41 4.93 -35.02
N GLU A 103 1.31 5.72 -35.60
CA GLU A 103 1.34 7.18 -35.46
C GLU A 103 0.05 7.86 -35.98
N ALA A 104 -0.47 7.38 -37.12
CA ALA A 104 -1.70 7.88 -37.70
C ALA A 104 -2.91 7.58 -36.79
N GLU A 105 -3.03 6.35 -36.30
CA GLU A 105 -4.12 5.94 -35.41
C GLU A 105 -4.02 6.59 -34.02
N LEU A 106 -2.82 6.80 -33.48
CA LEU A 106 -2.60 7.61 -32.26
C LEU A 106 -3.06 9.05 -32.45
N SER A 107 -2.80 9.63 -33.62
CA SER A 107 -3.23 11.00 -33.94
C SER A 107 -4.75 11.10 -34.04
N HIS A 108 -5.41 10.08 -34.61
CA HIS A 108 -6.87 9.99 -34.64
C HIS A 108 -7.46 9.82 -33.24
N ALA A 109 -6.88 8.91 -32.44
CA ALA A 109 -7.29 8.68 -31.05
C ALA A 109 -7.16 9.96 -30.22
N LYS A 110 -6.05 10.69 -30.34
CA LYS A 110 -5.86 11.98 -29.65
C LYS A 110 -6.92 13.00 -30.00
N ARG A 111 -7.25 13.19 -31.30
CA ARG A 111 -8.30 14.13 -31.72
C ARG A 111 -9.67 13.76 -31.14
N ALA A 112 -10.01 12.46 -31.19
CA ALA A 112 -11.24 11.96 -30.62
C ALA A 112 -11.28 12.19 -29.10
N TYR A 113 -10.21 11.82 -28.41
CA TYR A 113 -10.01 12.06 -26.98
C TYR A 113 -10.20 13.54 -26.61
N THR A 114 -9.45 14.47 -27.22
CA THR A 114 -9.53 15.91 -26.89
C THR A 114 -10.95 16.46 -27.06
N PHE A 115 -11.66 16.03 -28.11
CA PHE A 115 -13.06 16.42 -28.31
C PHE A 115 -13.97 15.88 -27.21
N ILE A 116 -13.84 14.57 -26.91
CA ILE A 116 -14.67 13.85 -25.93
C ILE A 116 -14.46 14.40 -24.51
N SER A 117 -13.20 14.51 -24.05
CA SER A 117 -12.87 14.98 -22.70
C SER A 117 -13.34 16.42 -22.47
N ARG A 118 -13.19 17.30 -23.47
CA ARG A 118 -13.71 18.67 -23.40
C ARG A 118 -15.23 18.69 -23.28
N LYS A 119 -15.93 17.88 -24.08
CA LYS A 119 -17.39 17.84 -24.07
C LYS A 119 -17.94 17.27 -22.75
N ILE A 120 -17.33 16.20 -22.23
CA ILE A 120 -17.67 15.63 -20.91
C ILE A 120 -17.40 16.64 -19.81
N SER A 121 -16.23 17.29 -19.78
CA SER A 121 -15.90 18.27 -18.76
C SER A 121 -16.88 19.45 -18.74
N ASN A 122 -17.25 19.97 -19.93
CA ASN A 122 -18.23 21.03 -20.06
C ASN A 122 -19.63 20.60 -19.59
N ARG A 123 -20.07 19.39 -19.98
CA ARG A 123 -21.36 18.85 -19.54
C ARG A 123 -21.38 18.62 -18.04
N LEU A 124 -20.32 18.04 -17.48
CA LEU A 124 -20.19 17.80 -16.04
C LEU A 124 -20.25 19.10 -15.25
N LYS A 125 -19.59 20.17 -15.72
CA LYS A 125 -19.70 21.51 -15.11
C LYS A 125 -21.13 22.06 -15.17
N ALA A 126 -21.79 21.95 -16.33
CA ALA A 126 -23.15 22.44 -16.52
C ALA A 126 -24.17 21.67 -15.64
N VAL A 127 -24.13 20.34 -15.65
CA VAL A 127 -25.04 19.49 -14.86
C VAL A 127 -24.80 19.68 -13.37
N ARG A 128 -23.55 19.82 -12.91
CA ARG A 128 -23.25 20.15 -11.50
C ARG A 128 -23.80 21.52 -11.09
N LYS A 129 -23.75 22.52 -11.97
CA LYS A 129 -24.33 23.84 -11.71
C LYS A 129 -25.85 23.73 -11.54
N ILE A 130 -26.52 23.06 -12.47
CA ILE A 130 -27.98 22.84 -12.41
C ILE A 130 -28.35 22.05 -11.16
N ALA A 131 -27.62 20.98 -10.83
CA ALA A 131 -27.88 20.18 -9.63
C ALA A 131 -27.76 21.00 -8.34
N ARG A 132 -26.75 21.89 -8.24
CA ARG A 132 -26.59 22.79 -7.08
C ARG A 132 -27.71 23.82 -6.95
N GLU A 133 -28.15 24.38 -8.06
CA GLU A 133 -29.24 25.38 -8.09
C GLU A 133 -30.61 24.75 -7.76
N ARG A 134 -30.69 23.41 -7.80
CA ARG A 134 -31.93 22.63 -7.67
C ARG A 134 -31.91 21.66 -6.49
N GLU A 135 -30.94 21.82 -5.59
CA GLU A 135 -30.74 20.97 -4.42
C GLU A 135 -32.02 20.98 -3.56
N PRO A 136 -32.78 19.87 -3.50
CA PRO A 136 -34.12 19.91 -2.92
C PRO A 136 -34.08 19.77 -1.39
N ASN A 137 -34.90 20.54 -0.68
CA ASN A 137 -35.14 20.37 0.76
C ASN A 137 -35.93 19.08 1.11
N ASN A 138 -36.32 18.26 0.12
CA ASN A 138 -37.11 17.02 0.27
C ASN A 138 -36.72 15.94 -0.77
N THR A 139 -36.75 14.66 -0.38
CA THR A 139 -36.04 13.53 -1.03
C THR A 139 -36.74 12.82 -2.21
N ARG A 140 -37.55 13.50 -3.03
CA ARG A 140 -38.08 12.87 -4.28
C ARG A 140 -38.18 13.83 -5.45
N ASP A 141 -37.05 14.44 -5.81
CA ASP A 141 -36.93 15.04 -7.14
C ASP A 141 -36.30 14.04 -8.10
N SER A 142 -37.16 13.37 -8.88
CA SER A 142 -36.73 12.44 -9.94
C SER A 142 -35.81 13.08 -10.98
N GLU A 143 -35.89 14.41 -11.16
CA GLU A 143 -34.95 15.13 -12.03
C GLU A 143 -33.60 15.32 -11.35
N TYR A 144 -33.55 15.56 -10.04
CA TYR A 144 -32.29 15.62 -9.29
C TYR A 144 -31.57 14.27 -9.28
N GLU A 145 -32.29 13.15 -9.06
CA GLU A 145 -31.72 11.80 -9.14
C GLU A 145 -31.17 11.51 -10.55
N ARG A 146 -31.89 11.92 -11.60
CA ARG A 146 -31.42 11.82 -12.98
C ARG A 146 -30.16 12.67 -13.22
N LEU A 147 -30.08 13.87 -12.66
CA LEU A 147 -28.90 14.74 -12.73
C LEU A 147 -27.71 14.11 -11.98
N GLN A 148 -27.93 13.49 -10.81
CA GLN A 148 -26.87 12.79 -10.06
C GLN A 148 -26.36 11.54 -10.79
N SER A 149 -27.25 10.77 -11.40
CA SER A 149 -26.89 9.64 -12.27
C SER A 149 -26.06 10.11 -13.47
N GLU A 150 -26.45 11.22 -14.12
CA GLU A 150 -25.66 11.82 -15.20
C GLU A 150 -24.30 12.32 -14.71
N ILE A 151 -24.22 12.91 -13.51
CA ILE A 151 -22.97 13.34 -12.88
C ILE A 151 -22.04 12.14 -12.61
N SER A 152 -22.55 11.01 -12.09
CA SER A 152 -21.77 9.79 -11.85
C SER A 152 -21.16 9.27 -13.15
N ALA A 153 -22.00 9.08 -14.17
CA ALA A 153 -21.56 8.58 -15.47
C ALA A 153 -20.46 9.46 -16.10
N LEU A 154 -20.63 10.79 -16.07
CA LEU A 154 -19.65 11.73 -16.60
C LEU A 154 -18.34 11.75 -15.79
N ARG A 155 -18.39 11.46 -14.48
CA ARG A 155 -17.20 11.35 -13.63
C ARG A 155 -16.42 10.08 -13.93
N GLU A 156 -17.08 8.94 -14.02
CA GLU A 156 -16.45 7.66 -14.40
C GLU A 156 -15.75 7.77 -15.76
N TYR A 157 -16.45 8.37 -16.74
CA TYR A 157 -15.85 8.69 -18.02
C TYR A 157 -14.65 9.62 -17.91
N SER A 158 -14.73 10.66 -17.07
CA SER A 158 -13.62 11.58 -16.86
C SER A 158 -12.42 10.88 -16.22
N LEU A 159 -12.63 9.91 -15.33
CA LEU A 159 -11.57 9.14 -14.66
C LEU A 159 -10.80 8.27 -15.66
N VAL A 160 -11.50 7.48 -16.47
CA VAL A 160 -10.84 6.65 -17.50
C VAL A 160 -10.22 7.51 -18.60
N SER A 161 -10.89 8.60 -18.98
CA SER A 161 -10.31 9.60 -19.87
C SER A 161 -9.03 10.20 -19.28
N ASN A 162 -8.94 10.41 -17.96
CA ASN A 162 -7.71 10.94 -17.35
C ASN A 162 -6.52 9.97 -17.46
N LYS A 163 -6.75 8.64 -17.49
CA LYS A 163 -5.69 7.67 -17.78
C LYS A 163 -5.09 7.87 -19.19
N LEU A 164 -5.93 8.17 -20.18
CA LEU A 164 -5.46 8.52 -21.54
C LEU A 164 -4.77 9.89 -21.62
N LYS A 165 -5.10 10.81 -20.69
CA LYS A 165 -4.51 12.16 -20.67
C LYS A 165 -3.00 12.09 -20.57
N VAL A 166 -2.46 11.17 -19.78
CA VAL A 166 -1.01 11.01 -19.57
C VAL A 166 -0.28 10.80 -20.90
N PHE A 167 -0.86 10.02 -21.82
CA PHE A 167 -0.25 9.75 -23.14
C PHE A 167 -0.48 10.85 -24.18
N PHE A 168 -1.56 11.62 -24.03
CA PHE A 168 -1.99 12.62 -25.02
C PHE A 168 -1.70 14.07 -24.63
N ALA A 169 -1.15 14.31 -23.44
CA ALA A 169 -0.74 15.61 -22.93
C ALA A 169 0.64 15.52 -22.25
N GLY A 170 1.36 16.65 -22.17
CA GLY A 170 2.62 16.73 -21.44
C GLY A 170 3.79 16.05 -22.16
N ASP A 171 4.63 15.33 -21.43
CA ASP A 171 5.90 14.79 -21.96
C ASP A 171 5.71 13.65 -22.96
N TYR A 172 4.76 12.74 -22.71
CA TYR A 172 4.41 11.69 -23.67
C TYR A 172 3.92 12.26 -25.00
N GLU A 173 3.17 13.37 -24.96
CA GLU A 173 2.71 14.04 -26.17
C GLU A 173 3.89 14.49 -27.05
N GLN A 174 4.93 15.04 -26.41
CA GLN A 174 6.12 15.51 -27.11
C GLN A 174 6.94 14.34 -27.69
N VAL A 175 7.09 13.25 -26.93
CA VAL A 175 7.79 12.03 -27.37
C VAL A 175 7.07 11.36 -28.54
N ILE A 176 5.75 11.26 -28.48
CA ILE A 176 4.94 10.52 -29.45
C ILE A 176 4.66 11.38 -30.70
N PHE A 177 4.12 12.59 -30.52
CA PHE A 177 3.57 13.41 -31.62
C PHE A 177 4.53 14.50 -32.11
N ALA A 178 5.25 15.18 -31.21
CA ALA A 178 6.26 16.15 -31.63
C ALA A 178 7.54 15.46 -32.16
N GLN A 179 7.62 14.13 -31.98
CA GLN A 179 8.75 13.29 -32.36
C GLN A 179 10.07 13.77 -31.73
N ASN A 180 9.96 14.35 -30.53
CA ASN A 180 11.12 14.79 -29.79
C ASN A 180 12.01 13.60 -29.41
N HIS A 181 13.29 13.88 -29.29
CA HIS A 181 14.27 12.99 -28.67
C HIS A 181 14.13 13.08 -27.15
N ILE A 182 14.79 12.19 -26.39
CA ILE A 182 14.77 12.28 -24.91
C ILE A 182 16.09 12.87 -24.43
N LEU A 183 16.00 13.86 -23.54
CA LEU A 183 17.13 14.34 -22.75
C LEU A 183 16.91 13.88 -21.31
N LEU A 184 17.62 12.83 -20.92
CA LEU A 184 17.58 12.26 -19.59
C LEU A 184 18.51 13.06 -18.67
N THR A 185 17.93 13.92 -17.85
CA THR A 185 18.66 14.74 -16.86
C THR A 185 18.58 14.16 -15.47
N GLY A 186 19.33 14.72 -14.53
CA GLY A 186 19.31 14.32 -13.13
C GLY A 186 20.61 14.64 -12.43
N GLU A 187 20.59 14.70 -11.11
CA GLU A 187 21.76 15.01 -10.30
C GLU A 187 22.85 13.92 -10.38
N TRP A 188 24.01 14.21 -9.79
CA TRP A 188 25.05 13.21 -9.58
C TRP A 188 24.55 12.07 -8.68
N GLY A 189 24.89 10.82 -9.04
CA GLY A 189 24.58 9.65 -8.24
C GLY A 189 23.16 9.08 -8.38
N THR A 190 22.31 9.65 -9.25
CA THR A 190 20.92 9.19 -9.43
C THR A 190 20.76 7.91 -10.24
N GLY A 191 21.78 7.46 -10.98
CA GLY A 191 21.74 6.17 -11.70
C GLY A 191 21.52 6.23 -13.22
N LYS A 192 21.60 7.39 -13.87
CA LYS A 192 21.39 7.54 -15.34
C LYS A 192 22.15 6.53 -16.22
N THR A 193 23.47 6.39 -16.02
CA THR A 193 24.30 5.44 -16.77
C THR A 193 23.84 4.00 -16.55
N HIS A 194 23.52 3.66 -15.29
CA HIS A 194 22.99 2.34 -14.94
C HIS A 194 21.66 2.07 -15.66
N PHE A 195 20.72 3.02 -15.60
CA PHE A 195 19.43 2.94 -16.30
C PHE A 195 19.59 2.71 -17.81
N LEU A 196 20.47 3.47 -18.48
CA LEU A 196 20.69 3.28 -19.92
C LEU A 196 21.36 1.93 -20.26
N CYS A 197 22.24 1.42 -19.40
CA CYS A 197 22.82 0.08 -19.56
C CYS A 197 21.75 -1.02 -19.44
N ASP A 198 20.87 -0.92 -18.45
CA ASP A 198 19.78 -1.88 -18.27
C ASP A 198 18.76 -1.84 -19.39
N MET A 199 18.41 -0.64 -19.86
CA MET A 199 17.52 -0.50 -21.01
C MET A 199 18.12 -1.12 -22.27
N ALA A 200 19.44 -1.01 -22.48
CA ALA A 200 20.12 -1.69 -23.58
C ALA A 200 20.02 -3.23 -23.47
N LEU A 201 20.21 -3.80 -22.28
CA LEU A 201 20.06 -5.25 -22.04
C LEU A 201 18.61 -5.71 -22.15
N ARG A 202 17.65 -4.95 -21.61
CA ARG A 202 16.22 -5.24 -21.71
C ARG A 202 15.79 -5.29 -23.17
N TYR A 203 16.23 -4.33 -23.96
CA TYR A 203 15.87 -4.27 -25.39
C TYR A 203 16.59 -5.36 -26.20
N GLU A 204 17.79 -5.78 -25.80
CA GLU A 204 18.42 -7.00 -26.33
C GLU A 204 17.56 -8.24 -26.07
N LYS A 205 17.10 -8.46 -24.82
CA LYS A 205 16.21 -9.58 -24.46
C LYS A 205 14.90 -9.57 -25.25
N LEU A 206 14.35 -8.39 -25.52
CA LEU A 206 13.14 -8.20 -26.33
C LEU A 206 13.40 -8.26 -27.86
N GLY A 207 14.65 -8.40 -28.31
CA GLY A 207 15.00 -8.45 -29.73
C GLY A 207 14.75 -7.13 -30.47
N LEU A 208 14.84 -5.99 -29.75
CA LEU A 208 14.63 -4.63 -30.24
C LEU A 208 15.96 -3.94 -30.63
N PRO A 209 15.98 -3.06 -31.65
CA PRO A 209 17.19 -2.37 -32.08
C PRO A 209 17.56 -1.21 -31.15
N VAL A 210 18.67 -1.35 -30.44
CA VAL A 210 19.22 -0.35 -29.52
C VAL A 210 20.75 -0.29 -29.63
N LEU A 211 21.31 0.91 -29.57
CA LEU A 211 22.75 1.15 -29.54
C LEU A 211 23.10 2.04 -28.34
N LEU A 212 23.92 1.55 -27.43
CA LEU A 212 24.46 2.32 -26.31
C LEU A 212 25.89 2.79 -26.63
N VAL A 213 26.14 4.08 -26.51
CA VAL A 213 27.45 4.72 -26.70
C VAL A 213 27.77 5.57 -25.48
N LEU A 214 28.92 5.33 -24.86
CA LEU A 214 29.46 6.22 -23.82
C LEU A 214 30.15 7.42 -24.51
N ALA A 215 29.73 8.65 -24.17
CA ALA A 215 30.25 9.85 -24.83
C ALA A 215 31.77 10.03 -24.65
N ASN A 216 32.33 9.56 -23.53
CA ASN A 216 33.77 9.63 -23.23
C ASN A 216 34.64 8.73 -24.10
N ASN A 217 34.05 7.76 -24.80
CA ASN A 217 34.78 6.86 -25.69
C ASN A 217 34.97 7.46 -27.10
N LEU A 218 34.41 8.65 -27.35
CA LEU A 218 34.54 9.37 -28.61
C LEU A 218 35.76 10.29 -28.57
N LYS A 219 36.44 10.45 -29.71
CA LYS A 219 37.65 11.28 -29.82
C LYS A 219 37.32 12.77 -29.82
N THR A 220 36.07 13.15 -30.13
CA THR A 220 35.56 14.52 -30.12
C THR A 220 36.27 15.47 -31.10
N VAL A 221 36.64 14.96 -32.28
CA VAL A 221 37.37 15.71 -33.32
C VAL A 221 36.53 15.89 -34.59
N ASN A 222 35.72 14.89 -34.97
CA ASN A 222 35.02 14.81 -36.25
C ASN A 222 33.48 14.83 -36.09
N ASP A 223 32.73 14.50 -37.15
CA ASP A 223 31.27 14.25 -37.07
C ASP A 223 30.97 13.15 -36.02
N PRO A 224 30.07 13.39 -35.03
CA PRO A 224 29.66 12.40 -34.05
C PRO A 224 29.23 11.05 -34.62
N PHE A 225 28.49 11.02 -35.73
CA PHE A 225 28.06 9.75 -36.32
C PHE A 225 29.17 9.03 -37.07
N ALA A 226 30.15 9.77 -37.61
CA ALA A 226 31.35 9.18 -38.18
C ALA A 226 32.20 8.54 -37.08
N GLU A 227 32.34 9.20 -35.93
CA GLU A 227 33.02 8.64 -34.76
C GLU A 227 32.29 7.42 -34.19
N ILE A 228 30.96 7.47 -34.04
CA ILE A 228 30.16 6.32 -33.62
C ILE A 228 30.33 5.16 -34.62
N SER A 229 30.25 5.42 -35.93
CA SER A 229 30.45 4.39 -36.96
C SER A 229 31.85 3.74 -36.87
N ASN A 230 32.89 4.56 -36.66
CA ASN A 230 34.27 4.10 -36.50
C ASN A 230 34.49 3.33 -35.19
N LEU A 231 33.85 3.75 -34.10
CA LEU A 231 33.93 3.08 -32.79
C LEU A 231 33.24 1.72 -32.84
N VAL A 232 32.09 1.67 -33.49
CA VAL A 232 31.27 0.47 -33.66
C VAL A 232 31.89 -0.50 -34.68
N LYS A 233 32.69 0.00 -35.64
CA LYS A 233 33.42 -0.77 -36.68
C LYS A 233 32.55 -1.62 -37.62
N ILE A 234 31.24 -1.34 -37.72
CA ILE A 234 30.31 -2.14 -38.53
C ILE A 234 30.19 -1.60 -39.97
N GLU A 235 30.28 -0.28 -40.18
CA GLU A 235 30.03 0.35 -41.48
C GLU A 235 31.11 1.40 -41.82
N LYS A 236 31.37 1.59 -43.12
CA LYS A 236 32.49 2.42 -43.62
C LYS A 236 32.29 3.93 -43.47
N ASN A 237 31.05 4.41 -43.33
CA ASN A 237 30.74 5.84 -43.16
C ASN A 237 29.39 6.07 -42.44
N SER A 238 29.19 7.29 -41.93
CA SER A 238 28.01 7.67 -41.12
C SER A 238 26.67 7.52 -41.85
N SER A 239 26.62 7.82 -43.15
CA SER A 239 25.39 7.69 -43.94
C SER A 239 24.95 6.23 -44.11
N ALA A 240 25.89 5.33 -44.40
CA ALA A 240 25.62 3.89 -44.50
C ALA A 240 25.16 3.31 -43.16
N PHE A 241 25.82 3.72 -42.07
CA PHE A 241 25.45 3.34 -40.71
C PHE A 241 23.99 3.70 -40.36
N LEU A 242 23.61 4.98 -40.50
CA LEU A 242 22.25 5.43 -40.18
C LEU A 242 21.19 4.81 -41.12
N LYS A 243 21.50 4.65 -42.41
CA LYS A 243 20.60 3.98 -43.37
C LYS A 243 20.33 2.52 -42.97
N ASN A 244 21.38 1.78 -42.60
CA ASN A 244 21.24 0.38 -42.20
C ASN A 244 20.52 0.26 -40.85
N LEU A 245 20.78 1.15 -39.87
CA LEU A 245 20.09 1.13 -38.58
C LEU A 245 18.59 1.40 -38.76
N ASN A 246 18.25 2.39 -39.58
CA ASN A 246 16.86 2.71 -39.91
C ASN A 246 16.17 1.55 -40.65
N LYS A 247 16.89 0.81 -41.49
CA LYS A 247 16.37 -0.39 -42.17
C LYS A 247 16.06 -1.51 -41.18
N ILE A 248 16.95 -1.78 -40.22
CA ILE A 248 16.73 -2.77 -39.15
C ILE A 248 15.50 -2.38 -38.32
N ALA A 249 15.39 -1.11 -37.92
CA ALA A 249 14.24 -0.57 -37.19
C ALA A 249 12.93 -0.80 -37.95
N LYS A 250 12.91 -0.45 -39.26
CA LYS A 250 11.75 -0.64 -40.13
C LYS A 250 11.34 -2.11 -40.24
N GLN A 251 12.30 -3.04 -40.37
CA GLN A 251 12.04 -4.48 -40.41
C GLN A 251 11.43 -4.99 -39.10
N LYS A 252 11.89 -4.46 -37.96
CA LYS A 252 11.37 -4.76 -36.63
C LYS A 252 10.08 -4.03 -36.28
N LYS A 253 9.61 -3.12 -37.15
CA LYS A 253 8.36 -2.34 -36.99
C LYS A 253 8.33 -1.51 -35.71
N VAL A 254 9.51 -1.03 -35.28
CA VAL A 254 9.72 -0.17 -34.11
C VAL A 254 10.70 0.94 -34.48
N ARG A 255 10.89 1.91 -33.59
CA ARG A 255 11.98 2.89 -33.72
C ARG A 255 13.23 2.35 -33.02
N ALA A 256 14.40 2.47 -33.66
CA ALA A 256 15.66 2.16 -33.02
C ALA A 256 16.11 3.31 -32.12
N LEU A 257 16.62 2.97 -30.94
CA LEU A 257 17.14 3.95 -29.98
C LEU A 257 18.67 4.02 -30.07
N ILE A 258 19.20 5.24 -30.17
CA ILE A 258 20.61 5.55 -29.97
C ILE A 258 20.72 6.20 -28.60
N LEU A 259 21.31 5.49 -27.64
CA LEU A 259 21.53 5.95 -26.27
C LEU A 259 22.95 6.52 -26.19
N LEU A 260 23.05 7.82 -25.97
CA LEU A 260 24.31 8.53 -25.78
C LEU A 260 24.44 8.93 -24.31
N ASP A 261 25.27 8.20 -23.58
CA ASP A 261 25.42 8.39 -22.14
C ASP A 261 26.49 9.43 -21.79
N ALA A 262 26.19 10.26 -20.79
CA ALA A 262 27.09 11.13 -20.05
C ALA A 262 27.85 12.16 -20.90
N ILE A 263 27.14 12.91 -21.75
CA ILE A 263 27.78 13.94 -22.60
C ILE A 263 28.50 15.04 -21.81
N ASN A 264 28.14 15.24 -20.54
CA ASN A 264 28.78 16.20 -19.65
C ASN A 264 30.17 15.75 -19.15
N GLU A 265 30.53 14.48 -19.33
CA GLU A 265 31.81 13.90 -18.91
C GLU A 265 32.87 13.91 -20.03
N SER A 266 32.51 14.33 -21.25
CA SER A 266 33.39 14.45 -22.43
C SER A 266 33.52 15.93 -22.84
N ASP A 267 34.11 16.22 -24.01
CA ASP A 267 34.29 17.61 -24.47
C ASP A 267 32.92 18.32 -24.65
N ARG A 268 32.59 19.15 -23.66
CA ARG A 268 31.36 19.94 -23.59
C ARG A 268 31.24 20.91 -24.77
N LYS A 269 32.35 21.51 -25.23
CA LYS A 269 32.36 22.44 -26.38
C LYS A 269 32.11 21.69 -27.68
N TYR A 270 32.62 20.46 -27.80
CA TYR A 270 32.34 19.60 -28.95
C TYR A 270 30.84 19.29 -29.05
N TRP A 271 30.21 18.86 -27.95
CA TRP A 271 28.76 18.58 -27.94
C TRP A 271 27.91 19.81 -28.19
N HIS A 272 28.28 20.97 -27.61
CA HIS A 272 27.60 22.24 -27.88
C HIS A 272 27.57 22.62 -29.36
N ARG A 273 28.68 22.42 -30.06
CA ARG A 273 28.81 22.69 -31.49
C ARG A 273 28.03 21.68 -32.34
N ASN A 274 28.06 20.40 -31.96
CA ASN A 274 27.55 19.31 -32.79
C ASN A 274 26.12 18.84 -32.49
N MET A 275 25.51 19.18 -31.35
CA MET A 275 24.18 18.67 -31.00
C MET A 275 23.11 19.06 -32.04
N LYS A 276 23.15 20.30 -32.53
CA LYS A 276 22.26 20.76 -33.62
C LYS A 276 22.45 19.95 -34.90
N PHE A 277 23.69 19.60 -35.23
CA PHE A 277 24.03 18.77 -36.38
C PHE A 277 23.47 17.34 -36.23
N ILE A 278 23.60 16.73 -35.05
CA ILE A 278 23.06 15.39 -34.74
C ILE A 278 21.55 15.37 -34.98
N ILE A 279 20.81 16.31 -34.38
CA ILE A 279 19.35 16.39 -34.51
C ILE A 279 18.94 16.62 -35.96
N ASN A 280 19.63 17.51 -36.68
CA ASN A 280 19.32 17.77 -38.09
C ASN A 280 19.57 16.55 -38.98
N THR A 281 20.62 15.78 -38.70
CA THR A 281 20.93 14.56 -39.45
C THR A 281 19.87 13.48 -39.23
N LEU A 282 19.42 13.30 -37.99
CA LEU A 282 18.40 12.31 -37.64
C LEU A 282 17.00 12.59 -38.24
N LYS A 283 16.69 13.85 -38.61
CA LYS A 283 15.42 14.19 -39.27
C LYS A 283 15.17 13.41 -40.57
N ALA A 284 16.23 12.99 -41.27
CA ALA A 284 16.12 12.20 -42.48
C ALA A 284 15.69 10.73 -42.23
N TYR A 285 15.69 10.28 -40.97
CA TYR A 285 15.51 8.88 -40.60
C TYR A 285 14.35 8.71 -39.61
N LYS A 286 13.13 8.49 -40.12
CA LYS A 286 11.90 8.43 -39.33
C LYS A 286 11.90 7.38 -38.21
N ASN A 287 12.62 6.26 -38.38
CA ASN A 287 12.65 5.17 -37.40
C ASN A 287 13.86 5.23 -36.46
N LEU A 288 14.58 6.35 -36.38
CA LEU A 288 15.68 6.55 -35.42
C LEU A 288 15.30 7.58 -34.37
N ARG A 289 15.61 7.31 -33.10
CA ARG A 289 15.44 8.26 -32.00
C ARG A 289 16.69 8.27 -31.12
N LEU A 290 17.03 9.46 -30.64
CA LEU A 290 18.15 9.70 -29.75
C LEU A 290 17.65 9.83 -28.31
N VAL A 291 18.40 9.23 -27.38
CA VAL A 291 18.30 9.47 -25.95
C VAL A 291 19.67 9.95 -25.49
N VAL A 292 19.73 11.13 -24.87
CA VAL A 292 20.98 11.73 -24.39
C VAL A 292 20.91 11.84 -22.89
N SER A 293 21.89 11.32 -22.15
CA SER A 293 21.99 11.56 -20.71
C SER A 293 22.96 12.70 -20.39
N CYS A 294 22.55 13.57 -19.48
CA CYS A 294 23.35 14.71 -19.02
C CYS A 294 23.07 14.99 -17.54
N ARG A 295 24.07 15.47 -16.78
CA ARG A 295 23.85 15.95 -15.42
C ARG A 295 23.20 17.33 -15.42
N THR A 296 22.24 17.55 -14.53
CA THR A 296 21.66 18.89 -14.28
C THR A 296 22.65 19.78 -13.52
N PRO A 297 22.85 21.07 -13.89
CA PRO A 297 22.31 21.82 -15.02
C PRO A 297 23.27 21.92 -16.24
N PHE A 298 24.19 20.96 -16.43
CA PHE A 298 25.17 21.01 -17.54
C PHE A 298 24.53 21.04 -18.93
N GLU A 299 23.31 20.55 -19.06
CA GLU A 299 22.54 20.61 -20.31
C GLU A 299 22.30 22.04 -20.80
N GLU A 300 22.29 23.03 -19.91
CA GLU A 300 22.10 24.44 -20.28
C GLU A 300 23.33 25.02 -21.00
N GLN A 301 24.53 24.54 -20.64
CA GLN A 301 25.76 24.91 -21.34
C GLN A 301 25.99 24.05 -22.58
N ILE A 302 25.69 22.75 -22.49
CA ILE A 302 26.03 21.78 -23.56
C ILE A 302 25.00 21.80 -24.67
N ILE A 303 23.72 22.09 -24.39
CA ILE A 303 22.66 22.07 -25.40
C ILE A 303 22.02 23.45 -25.46
N ASN A 304 22.19 24.12 -26.59
CA ASN A 304 21.61 25.43 -26.85
C ASN A 304 20.06 25.37 -26.85
N GLN A 305 19.40 26.42 -26.35
CA GLN A 305 17.94 26.47 -26.12
C GLN A 305 17.10 26.08 -27.35
N SER A 306 17.51 26.49 -28.55
CA SER A 306 16.79 26.11 -29.79
C SER A 306 16.81 24.61 -30.07
N THR A 307 17.89 23.93 -29.69
CA THR A 307 18.06 22.47 -29.80
C THR A 307 17.36 21.75 -28.65
N GLN A 308 17.36 22.31 -27.43
CA GLN A 308 16.65 21.75 -26.28
C GLN A 308 15.14 21.59 -26.56
N ARG A 309 14.51 22.48 -27.33
CA ARG A 309 13.09 22.35 -27.75
C ARG A 309 12.79 21.12 -28.62
N LYS A 310 13.82 20.41 -29.10
CA LYS A 310 13.71 19.13 -29.84
C LYS A 310 13.89 17.91 -28.95
N PHE A 311 14.10 18.13 -27.66
CA PHE A 311 14.14 17.11 -26.64
C PHE A 311 12.94 17.26 -25.71
N THR A 312 12.39 16.13 -25.27
CA THR A 312 11.57 16.04 -24.07
C THR A 312 12.52 15.77 -22.91
N LYS A 313 12.53 16.67 -21.94
CA LYS A 313 13.42 16.59 -20.77
C LYS A 313 12.76 15.70 -19.73
N ILE A 314 13.40 14.59 -19.39
CA ILE A 314 12.92 13.64 -18.38
C ILE A 314 13.94 13.60 -17.26
N ASN A 315 13.50 13.74 -16.01
CA ASN A 315 14.40 13.81 -14.87
C ASN A 315 14.51 12.46 -14.15
N HIS A 316 15.73 11.96 -13.98
CA HIS A 316 16.03 10.74 -13.24
C HIS A 316 16.24 11.07 -11.77
N MET A 317 15.22 10.85 -10.94
CA MET A 317 15.21 11.16 -9.51
C MET A 317 15.93 10.13 -8.63
N GLY A 318 16.30 8.97 -9.18
CA GLY A 318 16.88 7.88 -8.40
C GLY A 318 15.77 6.97 -7.89
N PHE A 319 15.88 6.52 -6.64
CA PHE A 319 14.85 5.74 -5.94
C PHE A 319 13.81 6.62 -5.24
N GLN A 320 13.61 7.86 -5.68
CA GLN A 320 12.51 8.65 -5.14
C GLN A 320 11.19 7.89 -5.34
N ASP A 321 10.35 7.85 -4.29
CA ASP A 321 9.09 7.11 -4.22
C ASP A 321 9.26 5.57 -4.29
N ASN A 322 10.50 5.09 -4.19
CA ASN A 322 10.85 3.66 -4.17
C ASN A 322 12.01 3.34 -3.21
N GLU A 323 12.31 4.24 -2.26
CA GLU A 323 13.45 4.17 -1.34
C GLU A 323 13.35 2.93 -0.46
N PHE A 324 12.13 2.60 -0.06
CA PHE A 324 11.82 1.49 0.82
C PHE A 324 12.18 0.14 0.18
N ASN A 325 11.65 -0.15 -1.02
CA ASN A 325 11.97 -1.38 -1.73
C ASN A 325 13.45 -1.42 -2.11
N ALA A 326 14.02 -0.26 -2.48
CA ALA A 326 15.43 -0.17 -2.79
C ALA A 326 16.31 -0.57 -1.59
N GLN A 327 16.01 -0.09 -0.38
CA GLN A 327 16.73 -0.48 0.83
C GLN A 327 16.63 -1.98 1.10
N ILE A 328 15.43 -2.56 0.93
CA ILE A 328 15.22 -3.98 1.15
C ILE A 328 16.09 -4.82 0.22
N GLU A 329 16.02 -4.53 -1.08
CA GLU A 329 16.77 -5.27 -2.09
C GLU A 329 18.29 -5.10 -1.94
N PHE A 330 18.77 -3.90 -1.61
CA PHE A 330 20.19 -3.67 -1.31
C PHE A 330 20.64 -4.43 -0.07
N PHE A 331 19.94 -4.31 1.05
CA PHE A 331 20.38 -4.94 2.29
C PHE A 331 20.34 -6.47 2.18
N LYS A 332 19.34 -7.02 1.50
CA LYS A 332 19.28 -8.44 1.15
C LYS A 332 20.47 -8.87 0.31
N HIS A 333 20.82 -8.12 -0.75
CA HIS A 333 21.95 -8.45 -1.61
C HIS A 333 23.31 -8.41 -0.88
N TYR A 334 23.52 -7.42 -0.01
CA TYR A 334 24.77 -7.28 0.76
C TYR A 334 24.79 -8.08 2.07
N GLU A 335 23.78 -8.92 2.32
CA GLU A 335 23.60 -9.70 3.55
C GLU A 335 23.63 -8.84 4.83
N ILE A 336 23.12 -7.62 4.72
CA ILE A 336 22.99 -6.69 5.83
C ILE A 336 21.63 -6.93 6.49
N PRO A 337 21.56 -7.10 7.83
CA PRO A 337 20.28 -7.19 8.50
C PRO A 337 19.51 -5.90 8.27
N LEU A 338 18.29 -6.03 7.77
CA LEU A 338 17.33 -4.94 7.77
C LEU A 338 17.30 -4.31 9.17
N SER A 339 17.34 -2.97 9.20
CA SER A 339 17.25 -2.20 10.43
C SER A 339 15.92 -2.49 11.14
N PHE A 340 15.77 -2.00 12.37
CA PHE A 340 14.48 -2.05 13.06
C PHE A 340 13.50 -0.98 12.54
N VAL A 341 14.01 0.03 11.83
CA VAL A 341 13.28 1.18 11.29
C VAL A 341 13.73 1.41 9.84
N PRO A 342 12.83 1.68 8.88
CA PRO A 342 13.25 2.06 7.54
C PRO A 342 14.10 3.33 7.58
N LEU A 343 15.19 3.38 6.81
CA LEU A 343 16.04 4.57 6.74
C LEU A 343 15.42 5.57 5.77
N LEU A 344 14.33 6.24 6.16
CA LEU A 344 13.65 7.25 5.34
C LEU A 344 14.41 8.58 5.32
N VAL A 345 15.68 8.52 4.89
CA VAL A 345 16.57 9.66 4.77
C VAL A 345 16.68 10.00 3.28
N PRO A 346 16.36 11.25 2.84
CA PRO A 346 16.33 11.61 1.42
C PRO A 346 17.62 11.28 0.66
N GLU A 347 18.77 11.24 1.32
CA GLU A 347 20.05 10.87 0.72
C GLU A 347 20.07 9.44 0.17
N PHE A 348 19.27 8.52 0.72
CA PHE A 348 19.16 7.13 0.24
C PHE A 348 18.27 6.97 -0.99
N THR A 349 17.59 8.04 -1.43
CA THR A 349 17.02 8.11 -2.80
C THR A 349 18.10 7.96 -3.86
N LYS A 350 19.35 8.35 -3.57
CA LYS A 350 20.47 8.24 -4.51
C LYS A 350 21.04 6.82 -4.41
N PRO A 351 20.94 6.00 -5.47
CA PRO A 351 21.43 4.61 -5.44
C PRO A 351 22.89 4.50 -5.00
N LEU A 352 23.72 5.46 -5.39
CA LEU A 352 25.12 5.50 -5.00
C LEU A 352 25.28 5.63 -3.47
N THR A 353 24.47 6.45 -2.80
CA THR A 353 24.51 6.60 -1.32
C THR A 353 24.22 5.29 -0.63
N LEU A 354 23.15 4.61 -1.05
CA LEU A 354 22.73 3.34 -0.48
C LEU A 354 23.78 2.24 -0.73
N LYS A 355 24.35 2.18 -1.94
CA LYS A 355 25.47 1.29 -2.27
C LYS A 355 26.66 1.52 -1.34
N MET A 356 27.06 2.78 -1.16
CA MET A 356 28.21 3.15 -0.32
C MET A 356 28.00 2.78 1.14
N LEU A 357 26.78 2.95 1.68
CA LEU A 357 26.42 2.45 2.99
C LEU A 357 26.60 0.93 3.08
N CYS A 358 26.08 0.20 2.10
CA CYS A 358 26.12 -1.26 2.14
C CYS A 358 27.55 -1.80 2.00
N GLU A 359 28.38 -1.18 1.16
CA GLU A 359 29.80 -1.53 1.00
C GLU A 359 30.66 -1.23 2.24
N ASP A 360 30.25 -0.30 3.11
CA ASP A 360 30.88 -0.08 4.42
C ASP A 360 30.44 -1.15 5.41
N LEU A 361 29.14 -1.51 5.42
CA LEU A 361 28.57 -2.43 6.40
C LEU A 361 28.86 -3.91 6.13
N LYS A 362 29.02 -4.32 4.87
CA LYS A 362 29.18 -5.74 4.49
C LYS A 362 30.40 -6.42 5.13
N ASP A 363 31.46 -5.65 5.41
CA ASP A 363 32.72 -6.17 5.94
C ASP A 363 32.66 -6.41 7.48
N TYR A 364 31.55 -6.05 8.15
CA TYR A 364 31.34 -6.24 9.59
C TYR A 364 30.50 -7.49 9.89
N SER A 365 30.68 -8.09 11.08
CA SER A 365 29.79 -9.17 11.54
C SER A 365 28.37 -8.67 11.83
N THR A 366 27.37 -9.54 11.76
CA THR A 366 25.94 -9.19 11.95
C THR A 366 25.63 -8.39 13.21
N PRO A 367 26.20 -8.70 14.40
CA PRO A 367 26.00 -7.88 15.59
C PRO A 367 26.54 -6.45 15.44
N TRP A 368 27.70 -6.30 14.77
CA TRP A 368 28.30 -4.99 14.49
C TRP A 368 27.53 -4.21 13.42
N GLN A 369 27.01 -4.89 12.39
CA GLN A 369 26.10 -4.30 11.41
C GLN A 369 24.86 -3.72 12.11
N LYS A 370 24.18 -4.51 12.96
CA LYS A 370 23.02 -4.03 13.75
C LYS A 370 23.38 -2.83 14.63
N ARG A 371 24.54 -2.87 15.30
CA ARG A 371 25.00 -1.76 16.14
C ARG A 371 25.28 -0.48 15.32
N LYS A 372 25.93 -0.60 14.16
CA LYS A 372 26.22 0.51 13.25
C LYS A 372 24.95 1.10 12.64
N LEU A 373 23.98 0.26 12.26
CA LEU A 373 22.65 0.69 11.82
C LEU A 373 21.90 1.45 12.93
N LYS A 374 21.98 1.01 14.18
CA LYS A 374 21.40 1.76 15.32
C LYS A 374 22.06 3.14 15.50
N ILE A 375 23.38 3.23 15.32
CA ILE A 375 24.12 4.50 15.37
C ILE A 375 23.76 5.42 14.19
N LEU A 376 23.52 4.86 12.99
CA LEU A 376 23.07 5.64 11.85
C LEU A 376 21.72 6.32 12.10
N ILE A 377 20.80 5.58 12.72
CA ILE A 377 19.45 6.05 13.04
C ILE A 377 19.49 7.12 14.15
N SER A 378 20.56 7.20 14.95
CA SER A 378 20.68 8.18 16.05
C SER A 378 21.02 9.61 15.60
N GLY A 379 20.99 9.90 14.29
CA GLY A 379 21.14 11.24 13.72
C GLY A 379 22.53 11.56 13.14
N GLN A 380 22.86 12.85 13.05
CA GLN A 380 24.01 13.40 12.32
C GLN A 380 25.36 12.77 12.65
N ARG A 381 25.63 12.40 13.91
CA ARG A 381 26.92 11.81 14.32
C ARG A 381 27.16 10.44 13.67
N GLY A 382 26.11 9.64 13.52
CA GLY A 382 26.19 8.34 12.88
C GLY A 382 26.54 8.45 11.41
N MET A 383 25.83 9.31 10.68
CA MET A 383 26.09 9.50 9.26
C MET A 383 27.47 10.13 8.98
N THR A 384 27.90 11.08 9.82
CA THR A 384 29.25 11.69 9.70
C THR A 384 30.33 10.61 9.80
N THR A 385 30.15 9.63 10.67
CA THR A 385 31.09 8.51 10.85
C THR A 385 31.18 7.63 9.60
N ILE A 386 30.06 7.37 8.94
CA ILE A 386 30.03 6.54 7.71
C ILE A 386 30.69 7.26 6.55
N LEU A 387 30.42 8.55 6.40
CA LEU A 387 31.02 9.34 5.34
C LEU A 387 32.51 9.56 5.56
N GLU A 388 32.96 9.70 6.82
CA GLU A 388 34.38 9.67 7.17
C GLU A 388 35.01 8.33 6.78
N ASN A 389 34.41 7.19 7.16
CA ASN A 389 34.89 5.87 6.80
C ASN A 389 35.00 5.70 5.27
N TYR A 390 33.99 6.15 4.54
CA TYR A 390 33.98 6.12 3.08
C TYR A 390 35.15 6.91 2.47
N ILE A 391 35.35 8.17 2.91
CA ILE A 391 36.43 9.02 2.44
C ILE A 391 37.79 8.40 2.78
N VAL A 392 37.94 7.81 3.97
CA VAL A 392 39.18 7.13 4.36
C VAL A 392 39.43 5.87 3.51
N LYS A 393 38.39 5.07 3.23
CA LYS A 393 38.50 3.84 2.42
C LYS A 393 38.88 4.17 0.97
N LYS A 394 38.15 5.09 0.32
CA LYS A 394 38.45 5.53 -1.06
C LYS A 394 39.72 6.35 -1.17
N GLY A 395 39.97 7.18 -0.16
CA GLY A 395 41.19 7.97 -0.04
C GLY A 395 42.43 7.09 0.03
N GLY A 396 42.36 5.91 0.63
CA GLY A 396 43.52 5.02 0.79
C GLY A 396 44.23 4.62 -0.51
N GLU A 397 43.52 4.43 -1.62
CA GLU A 397 44.14 4.14 -2.93
C GLU A 397 44.85 5.39 -3.50
N ILE A 398 44.24 6.56 -3.33
CA ILE A 398 44.79 7.84 -3.77
C ILE A 398 46.01 8.21 -2.90
N GLU A 399 45.91 8.03 -1.59
CA GLU A 399 46.99 8.25 -0.63
C GLU A 399 48.22 7.41 -0.98
N LYS A 400 48.02 6.13 -1.35
CA LYS A 400 49.12 5.28 -1.86
C LYS A 400 49.70 5.78 -3.18
N LYS A 401 48.84 6.18 -4.13
CA LYS A 401 49.27 6.68 -5.46
C LYS A 401 50.16 7.93 -5.34
N PHE A 402 49.91 8.79 -4.35
CA PHE A 402 50.65 10.03 -4.12
C PHE A 402 51.61 9.98 -2.91
N SER A 403 51.90 8.79 -2.37
CA SER A 403 52.80 8.60 -1.21
C SER A 403 52.44 9.43 0.03
N LEU A 404 51.15 9.61 0.29
CA LEU A 404 50.64 10.41 1.41
C LEU A 404 50.37 9.55 2.66
N PRO A 405 50.48 10.13 3.88
CA PRO A 405 50.08 9.45 5.12
C PRO A 405 48.60 9.05 5.12
N THR A 406 48.25 8.02 5.90
CA THR A 406 46.87 7.57 6.05
C THR A 406 45.94 8.68 6.55
N LYS A 407 44.75 8.82 5.96
CA LYS A 407 43.74 9.85 6.24
C LYS A 407 44.10 11.26 5.76
N SER A 408 45.15 11.42 4.96
CA SER A 408 45.50 12.71 4.35
C SER A 408 44.36 13.30 3.53
N CYS A 409 43.65 12.50 2.73
CA CYS A 409 42.51 12.98 1.93
C CYS A 409 41.38 13.52 2.83
N TRP A 410 41.14 12.87 3.96
CA TRP A 410 40.15 13.31 4.93
C TRP A 410 40.55 14.63 5.60
N PHE A 411 41.81 14.77 6.03
CA PHE A 411 42.29 16.02 6.62
C PHE A 411 42.35 17.17 5.62
N PHE A 412 42.62 16.90 4.35
CA PHE A 412 42.55 17.88 3.27
C PHE A 412 41.11 18.44 3.08
N ILE A 413 40.10 17.61 3.31
CA ILE A 413 38.69 18.00 3.23
C ILE A 413 38.27 18.81 4.45
N LYS A 414 38.48 18.28 5.66
CA LYS A 414 37.90 18.86 6.90
C LYS A 414 38.82 19.78 7.69
N GLY A 415 40.14 19.70 7.48
CA GLY A 415 41.15 20.34 8.30
C GLY A 415 41.49 19.56 9.58
N LYS A 416 42.74 19.69 10.05
CA LYS A 416 43.22 19.16 11.34
C LYS A 416 44.50 19.88 11.80
N GLY A 417 44.61 20.12 13.11
CA GLY A 417 45.85 20.64 13.71
C GLY A 417 46.24 22.00 13.15
N SER A 418 47.52 22.16 12.77
CA SER A 418 48.04 23.37 12.13
C SER A 418 47.40 23.70 10.78
N ASN A 419 46.77 22.73 10.12
CA ASN A 419 46.12 22.91 8.82
C ASN A 419 44.59 23.04 8.95
N LEU A 420 44.08 23.53 10.09
CA LEU A 420 42.63 23.70 10.28
C LEU A 420 42.04 24.71 9.27
N ASP A 421 42.73 25.82 9.05
CA ASP A 421 42.31 26.88 8.13
C ASP A 421 42.77 26.66 6.68
N LEU A 422 43.74 25.75 6.49
CA LEU A 422 44.24 25.35 5.18
C LEU A 422 43.56 24.04 4.79
N CYS A 423 42.27 24.07 4.42
CA CYS A 423 41.56 22.91 3.92
C CYS A 423 40.39 23.33 3.02
N ILE A 424 39.78 22.39 2.29
CA ILE A 424 38.64 22.68 1.41
C ILE A 424 37.48 23.33 2.19
N ALA A 425 37.06 22.71 3.29
CA ALA A 425 35.89 23.19 4.04
C ALA A 425 36.11 24.55 4.69
N ALA A 426 37.32 24.84 5.18
CA ALA A 426 37.65 26.15 5.74
C ALA A 426 37.65 27.24 4.66
N ARG A 427 38.16 26.95 3.46
CA ARG A 427 38.10 27.88 2.32
C ARG A 427 36.67 28.13 1.84
N MET A 428 35.85 27.08 1.76
CA MET A 428 34.42 27.21 1.47
C MET A 428 33.71 28.08 2.51
N ALA A 429 34.02 27.89 3.79
CA ALA A 429 33.47 28.67 4.90
C ALA A 429 33.86 30.16 4.83
N SER A 430 35.13 30.49 4.58
CA SER A 430 35.57 31.89 4.49
C SER A 430 34.91 32.65 3.34
N GLN A 431 34.49 31.95 2.28
CA GLN A 431 33.74 32.50 1.15
C GLN A 431 32.22 32.44 1.33
N SER A 432 31.72 31.80 2.40
CA SER A 432 30.29 31.58 2.63
C SER A 432 29.58 30.85 1.47
N LYS A 433 30.25 29.85 0.88
CA LYS A 433 29.78 29.07 -0.27
C LYS A 433 29.97 27.58 -0.02
N SER A 434 29.16 26.74 -0.67
CA SER A 434 29.27 25.27 -0.61
C SER A 434 30.22 24.66 -1.67
N TRP A 435 31.03 25.49 -2.32
CA TRP A 435 31.77 25.14 -3.52
C TRP A 435 33.01 26.02 -3.72
N LEU A 436 33.98 25.53 -4.50
CA LEU A 436 35.21 26.25 -4.89
C LEU A 436 35.49 26.08 -6.39
N LYS A 437 36.24 26.98 -7.01
CA LYS A 437 36.75 26.75 -8.37
C LYS A 437 37.86 25.69 -8.35
N ARG A 438 38.04 24.99 -9.46
CA ARG A 438 39.08 23.93 -9.59
C ARG A 438 40.48 24.45 -9.23
N ASP A 439 40.83 25.62 -9.73
CA ASP A 439 42.13 26.26 -9.46
C ASP A 439 42.34 26.55 -7.97
N GLU A 440 41.27 26.90 -7.24
CA GLU A 440 41.34 27.13 -5.79
C GLU A 440 41.62 25.82 -5.04
N VAL A 441 40.99 24.72 -5.45
CA VAL A 441 41.26 23.41 -4.84
C VAL A 441 42.69 22.95 -5.12
N GLN A 442 43.19 23.19 -6.34
CA GLN A 442 44.59 22.91 -6.70
C GLN A 442 45.57 23.73 -5.85
N GLN A 443 45.31 25.03 -5.65
CA GLN A 443 46.13 25.88 -4.78
C GLN A 443 46.14 25.38 -3.33
N ILE A 444 45.00 24.94 -2.79
CA ILE A 444 44.96 24.35 -1.45
C ILE A 444 45.79 23.06 -1.43
N ALA A 445 45.70 22.20 -2.45
CA ALA A 445 46.49 20.97 -2.51
C ALA A 445 48.00 21.24 -2.56
N GLN A 446 48.42 22.25 -3.32
CA GLN A 446 49.82 22.70 -3.37
C GLN A 446 50.32 23.15 -2.00
N GLN A 447 49.54 23.97 -1.31
CA GLN A 447 49.93 24.48 0.01
C GLN A 447 49.86 23.40 1.08
N PHE A 448 48.88 22.49 1.02
CA PHE A 448 48.67 21.47 2.04
C PHE A 448 49.69 20.33 1.97
N PHE A 449 50.05 19.91 0.75
CA PHE A 449 50.93 18.75 0.51
C PHE A 449 52.29 19.12 -0.09
N ALA A 450 52.56 20.40 -0.34
CA ALA A 450 53.75 20.89 -1.06
C ALA A 450 53.87 20.32 -2.50
N PHE A 451 52.75 20.02 -3.16
CA PHE A 451 52.72 19.55 -4.54
C PHE A 451 53.09 20.63 -5.54
N ASN A 452 53.66 20.22 -6.68
CA ASN A 452 53.79 21.08 -7.86
C ASN A 452 52.43 21.18 -8.63
N ASN A 453 52.38 21.95 -9.72
CA ASN A 453 51.16 22.14 -10.53
C ASN A 453 50.60 20.85 -11.14
N ASP A 454 51.47 19.98 -11.64
CA ASP A 454 51.05 18.75 -12.32
C ASP A 454 50.56 17.72 -11.30
N GLU A 455 51.27 17.59 -10.18
CA GLU A 455 50.89 16.75 -9.05
C GLU A 455 49.56 17.19 -8.44
N SER A 456 49.35 18.49 -8.21
CA SER A 456 48.10 19.01 -7.66
C SER A 456 46.93 18.79 -8.62
N SER A 457 47.15 18.98 -9.92
CA SER A 457 46.13 18.72 -10.94
C SER A 457 45.76 17.23 -11.01
N ALA A 458 46.75 16.34 -11.00
CA ALA A 458 46.55 14.89 -11.00
C ALA A 458 45.89 14.39 -9.71
N PHE A 459 46.23 14.99 -8.56
CA PHE A 459 45.62 14.67 -7.27
C PHE A 459 44.15 15.07 -7.22
N VAL A 460 43.82 16.30 -7.63
CA VAL A 460 42.41 16.75 -7.71
C VAL A 460 41.61 15.91 -8.69
N ALA A 461 42.18 15.54 -9.85
CA ALA A 461 41.55 14.61 -10.79
C ALA A 461 41.27 13.23 -10.14
N SER A 462 42.25 12.70 -9.38
CA SER A 462 42.09 11.42 -8.68
C SER A 462 41.01 11.48 -7.58
N LEU A 463 40.85 12.62 -6.89
CA LEU A 463 39.76 12.83 -5.91
C LEU A 463 38.37 12.84 -6.58
N ILE A 464 38.27 13.41 -7.79
CA ILE A 464 37.02 13.45 -8.55
C ILE A 464 36.68 12.06 -9.11
N GLU A 465 37.66 11.38 -9.70
CA GLU A 465 37.52 9.99 -10.20
C GLU A 465 37.18 9.01 -9.09
N GLY A 466 37.82 9.15 -7.92
CA GLY A 466 37.55 8.35 -6.73
C GLY A 466 36.23 8.67 -6.02
N GLY A 467 35.47 9.67 -6.50
CA GLY A 467 34.18 10.06 -5.93
C GLY A 467 34.27 10.68 -4.54
N ILE A 468 35.41 11.30 -4.19
CA ILE A 468 35.63 12.07 -2.95
C ILE A 468 35.20 13.53 -3.15
N LEU A 469 35.39 14.07 -4.35
CA LEU A 469 34.90 15.38 -4.81
C LEU A 469 34.06 15.20 -6.06
N LYS A 470 33.21 16.18 -6.40
CA LYS A 470 32.49 16.19 -7.68
C LYS A 470 32.55 17.56 -8.36
N GLU A 471 32.46 17.55 -9.68
CA GLU A 471 32.29 18.75 -10.50
C GLU A 471 30.79 19.05 -10.68
N GLU A 472 30.42 20.32 -10.48
CA GLU A 472 29.09 20.87 -10.72
C GLU A 472 29.17 22.23 -11.41
N LEU A 473 28.04 22.68 -11.97
CA LEU A 473 27.89 24.07 -12.39
C LEU A 473 27.16 24.86 -11.31
N LYS A 474 27.73 25.99 -10.93
CA LYS A 474 27.09 26.96 -10.04
C LYS A 474 26.83 28.24 -10.81
N TRP A 475 25.66 28.83 -10.60
CA TRP A 475 25.31 30.10 -11.22
C TRP A 475 25.94 31.25 -10.43
N GLU A 476 26.83 31.99 -11.06
CA GLU A 476 27.19 33.36 -10.67
C GLU A 476 26.35 34.35 -11.50
N PRO A 477 26.15 35.60 -11.06
CA PRO A 477 25.41 36.59 -11.84
C PRO A 477 25.89 36.61 -13.30
N ASN A 478 24.99 36.24 -14.22
CA ASN A 478 25.17 36.19 -15.67
C ASN A 478 26.03 35.04 -16.25
N LYS A 479 26.52 34.08 -15.44
CA LYS A 479 27.26 32.92 -15.98
C LYS A 479 27.23 31.70 -15.06
N PHE A 480 27.22 30.52 -15.66
CA PHE A 480 27.57 29.28 -14.95
C PHE A 480 29.09 29.15 -14.86
N VAL A 481 29.58 28.86 -13.66
CA VAL A 481 30.98 28.56 -13.39
C VAL A 481 31.14 27.09 -13.00
N GLU A 482 32.23 26.48 -13.45
CA GLU A 482 32.62 25.15 -13.03
C GLU A 482 33.12 25.20 -11.59
N ALA A 483 32.54 24.36 -10.76
CA ALA A 483 32.75 24.35 -9.33
C ALA A 483 32.98 22.92 -8.82
N ILE A 484 33.88 22.80 -7.86
CA ILE A 484 34.14 21.59 -7.09
C ILE A 484 33.32 21.64 -5.81
N THR A 485 32.53 20.58 -5.60
CA THR A 485 31.66 20.43 -4.43
C THR A 485 31.86 19.07 -3.78
N PHE A 486 31.32 18.92 -2.57
CA PHE A 486 31.29 17.61 -1.91
C PHE A 486 30.21 16.73 -2.55
N PRO A 487 30.48 15.44 -2.82
CA PRO A 487 29.52 14.52 -3.42
C PRO A 487 28.22 14.40 -2.61
N TYR A 488 28.36 14.47 -1.28
CA TYR A 488 27.26 14.48 -0.33
C TYR A 488 27.08 15.88 0.25
N GLN A 489 26.09 16.59 -0.28
CA GLN A 489 25.87 18.00 0.03
C GLN A 489 25.68 18.25 1.53
N ARG A 490 24.74 17.55 2.20
CA ARG A 490 24.48 17.74 3.64
C ARG A 490 25.72 17.56 4.52
N PHE A 491 26.57 16.58 4.18
CA PHE A 491 27.81 16.34 4.91
C PHE A 491 28.83 17.46 4.68
N GLY A 492 28.99 17.89 3.44
CA GLY A 492 29.79 19.04 3.09
C GLY A 492 29.34 20.29 3.84
N ASP A 493 28.05 20.62 3.74
CA ASP A 493 27.43 21.78 4.38
C ASP A 493 27.67 21.80 5.88
N HIS A 494 27.61 20.63 6.51
CA HIS A 494 27.84 20.49 7.94
C HIS A 494 29.30 20.74 8.36
N ILE A 495 30.28 20.23 7.62
CA ILE A 495 31.70 20.51 7.89
C ILE A 495 31.99 22.01 7.66
N ILE A 496 31.43 22.59 6.60
CA ILE A 496 31.56 24.02 6.28
C ILE A 496 30.90 24.88 7.38
N ALA A 497 29.69 24.52 7.81
CA ALA A 497 28.97 25.23 8.87
C ALA A 497 29.76 25.24 10.18
N ARG A 498 30.43 24.13 10.54
CA ARG A 498 31.29 24.08 11.73
C ARG A 498 32.42 25.11 11.69
N HIS A 499 33.10 25.23 10.55
CA HIS A 499 34.13 26.26 10.33
C HIS A 499 33.53 27.67 10.39
N LEU A 500 32.38 27.89 9.74
CA LEU A 500 31.65 29.17 9.79
C LEU A 500 31.32 29.58 11.23
N MET A 501 30.74 28.70 12.03
CA MET A 501 30.37 29.03 13.40
C MET A 501 31.58 29.13 14.32
N ASN A 502 32.63 28.31 14.15
CA ASN A 502 33.85 28.43 14.96
C ASN A 502 34.50 29.81 14.79
N ASN A 503 34.48 30.34 13.57
CA ASN A 503 35.18 31.58 13.25
C ASN A 503 34.31 32.83 13.45
N TYR A 504 32.98 32.72 13.35
CA TYR A 504 32.09 33.89 13.26
C TYR A 504 30.92 33.92 14.24
N LEU A 505 30.69 32.87 15.05
CA LEU A 505 29.63 32.86 16.06
C LEU A 505 30.15 33.28 17.43
N ASN A 506 29.60 34.35 18.01
CA ASN A 506 29.87 34.74 19.39
C ASN A 506 28.79 34.16 20.33
N LEU A 507 29.23 33.34 21.29
CA LEU A 507 28.38 32.60 22.24
C LEU A 507 28.23 33.26 23.64
N GLU A 508 28.74 34.49 23.84
CA GLU A 508 28.77 35.16 25.15
C GLU A 508 27.37 35.45 25.71
N SER A 509 26.43 35.88 24.87
CA SER A 509 25.03 36.13 25.26
C SER A 509 24.09 36.09 24.07
N ASP A 510 22.77 36.04 24.30
CA ASP A 510 21.75 36.04 23.23
C ASP A 510 21.88 37.24 22.28
N ILE A 511 22.29 38.39 22.81
CA ILE A 511 22.52 39.60 22.03
C ILE A 511 23.71 39.42 21.09
N HIS A 512 24.81 38.82 21.57
CA HIS A 512 26.00 38.56 20.74
C HIS A 512 25.74 37.50 19.67
N ILE A 513 24.97 36.46 20.01
CA ILE A 513 24.51 35.46 19.03
C ILE A 513 23.67 36.14 17.95
N SER A 514 22.67 36.94 18.34
CA SER A 514 21.82 37.68 17.39
C SER A 514 22.63 38.61 16.49
N ARG A 515 23.59 39.35 17.05
CA ARG A 515 24.49 40.23 16.30
C ARG A 515 25.35 39.47 15.28
N SER A 516 25.68 38.21 15.54
CA SER A 516 26.44 37.36 14.60
C SER A 516 25.66 37.11 13.29
N PHE A 517 24.31 37.16 13.34
CA PHE A 517 23.41 36.94 12.19
C PHE A 517 22.92 38.24 11.53
N TYR A 518 23.47 39.41 11.89
CA TYR A 518 23.13 40.66 11.21
C TYR A 518 23.67 40.70 9.78
N ARG A 519 22.95 41.40 8.87
CA ARG A 519 23.24 41.43 7.42
C ARG A 519 24.69 41.78 7.05
N ASN A 520 25.37 42.57 7.86
CA ASN A 520 26.76 42.98 7.64
C ASN A 520 27.81 41.97 8.16
N ARG A 521 27.38 40.89 8.83
CA ARG A 521 28.24 39.80 9.31
C ARG A 521 28.21 38.60 8.37
N VAL A 522 29.25 37.76 8.45
CA VAL A 522 29.44 36.60 7.56
C VAL A 522 28.26 35.63 7.63
N LEU A 523 27.83 35.23 8.83
CA LEU A 523 26.68 34.33 9.01
C LEU A 523 25.37 34.98 8.55
N GLY A 524 25.19 36.28 8.79
CA GLY A 524 23.99 37.01 8.37
C GLY A 524 23.83 37.12 6.85
N LYS A 525 24.94 37.21 6.10
CA LYS A 525 24.92 37.29 4.61
C LYS A 525 24.25 36.08 3.96
N LEU A 526 24.32 34.88 4.57
CA LEU A 526 23.70 33.66 4.06
C LEU A 526 22.19 33.81 3.85
N PHE A 527 21.53 34.64 4.66
CA PHE A 527 20.09 34.88 4.60
C PHE A 527 19.70 35.92 3.56
N TYR A 528 20.61 36.41 2.71
CA TYR A 528 20.30 37.40 1.68
C TYR A 528 20.81 36.89 0.33
N SER A 529 19.96 36.99 -0.69
CA SER A 529 20.26 36.64 -2.07
C SER A 529 20.33 37.91 -2.92
N GLU A 530 21.19 37.90 -3.93
CA GLU A 530 21.29 38.99 -4.92
C GLU A 530 20.15 38.93 -5.95
N PHE A 531 19.45 37.80 -6.07
CA PHE A 531 18.42 37.58 -7.09
C PHE A 531 17.05 38.09 -6.69
N ASN A 532 16.61 37.79 -5.45
CA ASN A 532 15.35 38.31 -4.90
C ASN A 532 15.35 38.24 -3.36
N ASN A 533 14.43 38.98 -2.74
CA ASN A 533 14.35 39.09 -1.28
C ASN A 533 13.82 37.83 -0.55
N TYR A 534 13.29 36.84 -1.28
CA TYR A 534 12.64 35.64 -0.74
C TYR A 534 13.53 34.39 -0.79
N SER A 535 14.57 34.39 -1.63
CA SER A 535 15.55 33.31 -1.78
C SER A 535 16.78 33.51 -0.89
N VAL A 536 17.54 32.44 -0.72
CA VAL A 536 18.86 32.41 -0.08
C VAL A 536 19.84 31.72 -1.01
N SER A 537 21.10 32.13 -0.98
CA SER A 537 22.12 31.61 -1.90
C SER A 537 22.58 30.19 -1.52
N GLU A 538 22.60 29.88 -0.22
CA GLU A 538 23.13 28.62 0.32
C GLU A 538 22.17 28.01 1.36
N PRO A 539 21.00 27.49 0.94
CA PRO A 539 20.01 26.93 1.86
C PRO A 539 20.55 25.74 2.67
N GLY A 540 21.42 24.93 2.08
CA GLY A 540 22.06 23.79 2.75
C GLY A 540 22.94 24.20 3.94
N LEU A 541 23.71 25.28 3.80
CA LEU A 541 24.49 25.85 4.91
C LEU A 541 23.59 26.39 6.03
N ILE A 542 22.44 27.01 5.68
CA ILE A 542 21.47 27.48 6.68
C ILE A 542 20.89 26.29 7.44
N THR A 543 20.48 25.21 6.75
CA THR A 543 20.01 23.99 7.40
C THR A 543 21.09 23.40 8.31
N ALA A 544 22.35 23.35 7.88
CA ALA A 544 23.46 22.87 8.70
C ALA A 544 23.69 23.73 9.96
N ILE A 545 23.56 25.06 9.86
CA ILE A 545 23.61 25.98 11.01
C ILE A 545 22.42 25.73 11.95
N MET A 546 21.21 25.49 11.42
CA MET A 546 20.03 25.14 12.24
C MET A 546 20.21 23.82 13.01
N LEU A 547 21.07 22.91 12.52
CA LEU A 547 21.38 21.66 13.22
C LEU A 547 22.46 21.84 14.29
N GLU A 548 23.48 22.61 13.97
CA GLU A 548 24.64 22.78 14.84
C GLU A 548 24.45 23.83 15.95
N LEU A 549 23.62 24.84 15.74
CA LEU A 549 23.43 25.90 16.73
C LEU A 549 22.83 25.35 18.05
N PRO A 550 21.75 24.52 18.04
CA PRO A 550 21.26 23.89 19.26
C PRO A 550 22.30 22.97 19.92
N GLU A 551 23.13 22.25 19.15
CA GLU A 551 24.21 21.41 19.69
C GLU A 551 25.22 22.19 20.53
N ARG A 552 25.54 23.43 20.10
CA ARG A 552 26.46 24.32 20.81
C ARG A 552 25.81 24.99 22.02
N LEU A 553 24.50 25.23 21.96
CA LEU A 553 23.75 25.95 22.99
C LEU A 553 23.09 25.04 24.03
N LYS A 554 22.99 23.73 23.81
CA LYS A 554 22.24 22.80 24.68
C LYS A 554 22.62 22.76 26.16
N LYS A 555 23.83 23.22 26.53
CA LYS A 555 24.28 23.31 27.93
C LYS A 555 23.93 24.64 28.61
N ARG A 556 23.49 25.63 27.84
CA ARG A 556 23.16 26.98 28.31
C ARG A 556 21.66 27.09 28.60
N LYS A 557 21.31 27.84 29.64
CA LYS A 557 19.91 28.26 29.87
C LYS A 557 19.57 29.42 28.94
N GLY A 558 18.50 29.31 28.16
CA GLY A 558 18.02 30.35 27.25
C GLY A 558 17.62 29.80 25.88
N LYS A 559 17.54 30.69 24.90
CA LYS A 559 17.19 30.36 23.51
C LYS A 559 18.28 29.50 22.87
N SER A 560 17.85 28.60 21.99
CA SER A 560 18.66 27.58 21.34
C SER A 560 18.40 27.51 19.84
N GLU A 561 17.20 27.88 19.39
CA GLU A 561 16.81 27.82 17.99
C GLU A 561 17.23 29.07 17.21
N LEU A 562 17.64 28.87 15.96
CA LEU A 562 18.09 29.95 15.08
C LEU A 562 17.02 31.04 14.91
N PHE A 563 15.74 30.65 14.88
CA PHE A 563 14.61 31.59 14.77
C PHE A 563 14.63 32.69 15.83
N ALA A 564 15.15 32.39 17.01
CA ALA A 564 15.19 33.31 18.14
C ALA A 564 16.24 34.42 17.98
N PHE A 565 17.22 34.21 17.08
CA PHE A 565 18.39 35.07 16.87
C PHE A 565 18.38 35.80 15.52
N LEU A 566 17.46 35.45 14.62
CA LEU A 566 17.36 36.07 13.30
C LEU A 566 16.67 37.45 13.36
N PRO A 567 17.10 38.41 12.51
CA PRO A 567 16.40 39.68 12.35
C PRO A 567 14.92 39.52 11.95
N LYS A 568 14.03 40.39 12.47
CA LYS A 568 12.58 40.34 12.20
C LYS A 568 12.24 40.44 10.71
N ASP A 569 13.00 41.18 9.91
CA ASP A 569 12.80 41.29 8.46
C ASP A 569 13.08 39.96 7.74
N VAL A 570 14.09 39.20 8.18
CA VAL A 570 14.40 37.86 7.67
C VAL A 570 13.28 36.90 8.01
N LEU A 571 12.85 36.85 9.27
CA LEU A 571 11.76 36.00 9.74
C LEU A 571 10.45 36.25 9.00
N ARG A 572 10.13 37.52 8.70
CA ARG A 572 8.92 37.89 7.95
C ARG A 572 9.01 37.51 6.47
N ARG A 573 10.14 37.81 5.82
CA ARG A 573 10.29 37.61 4.36
C ARG A 573 10.58 36.16 3.97
N LYS A 574 11.21 35.39 4.85
CA LYS A 574 11.70 34.03 4.55
C LYS A 574 11.04 32.95 5.39
N ASN A 575 9.91 33.25 6.03
CA ASN A 575 9.28 32.35 7.01
C ASN A 575 9.04 30.94 6.45
N ALA A 576 8.35 30.83 5.31
CA ALA A 576 8.02 29.55 4.69
C ALA A 576 9.29 28.73 4.37
N LEU A 577 10.29 29.35 3.75
CA LEU A 577 11.56 28.70 3.44
C LEU A 577 12.29 28.24 4.72
N LEU A 578 12.40 29.09 5.74
CA LEU A 578 13.06 28.73 6.99
C LEU A 578 12.34 27.58 7.71
N ASN A 579 11.01 27.53 7.65
CA ASN A 579 10.23 26.42 8.19
C ASN A 579 10.53 25.12 7.44
N GLN A 580 10.57 25.14 6.09
CA GLN A 580 10.95 23.97 5.28
C GLN A 580 12.36 23.48 5.61
N LEU A 581 13.34 24.40 5.70
CA LEU A 581 14.72 24.05 6.03
C LEU A 581 14.83 23.45 7.43
N PHE A 582 14.14 24.04 8.42
CA PHE A 582 14.07 23.50 9.78
C PHE A 582 13.51 22.07 9.80
N ILE A 583 12.34 21.85 9.18
CA ILE A 583 11.70 20.52 9.13
C ILE A 583 12.63 19.50 8.45
N SER A 584 13.22 19.86 7.31
CA SER A 584 14.14 18.99 6.55
C SER A 584 15.39 18.58 7.35
N GLY A 585 15.79 19.39 8.33
CA GLY A 585 16.91 19.14 9.22
C GLY A 585 16.57 18.21 10.39
N LEU A 586 15.31 18.14 10.85
CA LEU A 586 14.93 17.39 12.06
C LEU A 586 15.37 15.92 12.01
N SER A 587 15.29 15.27 10.84
CA SER A 587 15.72 13.88 10.65
C SER A 587 17.22 13.65 10.88
N TRP A 588 18.04 14.71 10.90
CA TRP A 588 19.48 14.66 11.16
C TRP A 588 19.86 15.19 12.54
N ARG A 589 18.96 15.89 13.23
CA ARG A 589 19.27 16.49 14.54
C ARG A 589 19.50 15.38 15.57
N SER A 590 20.45 15.59 16.49
CA SER A 590 20.63 14.63 17.58
C SER A 590 19.51 14.78 18.61
N THR A 591 19.19 13.68 19.30
CA THR A 591 18.15 13.67 20.34
C THR A 591 18.47 14.67 21.47
N ASP A 592 19.75 14.85 21.82
CA ASP A 592 20.19 15.77 22.88
C ASP A 592 20.05 17.25 22.48
N ALA A 593 19.93 17.54 21.19
CA ALA A 593 19.78 18.88 20.63
C ALA A 593 18.32 19.26 20.35
N ILE A 594 17.36 18.38 20.64
CA ILE A 594 15.93 18.70 20.68
C ILE A 594 15.65 19.37 22.03
N THR A 595 15.29 20.65 22.02
CA THR A 595 15.01 21.47 23.21
C THR A 595 13.51 21.76 23.32
N GLU A 596 13.06 22.33 24.44
CA GLU A 596 11.67 22.78 24.61
C GLU A 596 11.27 23.80 23.52
N GLU A 597 12.18 24.71 23.15
CA GLU A 597 11.96 25.65 22.04
C GLU A 597 11.85 24.94 20.67
N THR A 598 12.52 23.80 20.49
CA THR A 598 12.30 22.95 19.31
C THR A 598 10.85 22.44 19.27
N GLU A 599 10.34 21.94 20.40
CA GLU A 599 8.99 21.41 20.53
C GLU A 599 7.94 22.50 20.33
N ASP A 600 8.12 23.67 20.93
CA ASP A 600 7.28 24.86 20.71
C ASP A 600 7.20 25.22 19.22
N LYS A 601 8.35 25.21 18.55
CA LYS A 601 8.40 25.50 17.10
C LYS A 601 7.64 24.45 16.31
N ILE A 602 7.74 23.17 16.66
CA ILE A 602 6.98 22.09 16.02
C ILE A 602 5.48 22.29 16.26
N HIS A 603 5.04 22.59 17.48
CA HIS A 603 3.63 22.87 17.77
C HIS A 603 3.06 24.01 16.93
N ILE A 604 3.84 25.07 16.70
CA ILE A 604 3.46 26.17 15.79
C ILE A 604 3.32 25.67 14.35
N LEU A 605 4.23 24.81 13.89
CA LEU A 605 4.20 24.26 12.52
C LEU A 605 3.04 23.30 12.30
N LEU A 606 2.62 22.54 13.32
CA LEU A 606 1.47 21.64 13.22
C LEU A 606 0.13 22.38 13.17
N LYS A 607 0.07 23.61 13.69
CA LYS A 607 -1.13 24.46 13.72
C LYS A 607 -1.17 25.52 12.61
N THR A 608 -0.28 25.46 11.62
CA THR A 608 -0.24 26.43 10.53
C THR A 608 -1.34 26.17 9.49
N ASP A 609 -1.87 27.25 8.90
CA ASP A 609 -2.82 27.17 7.76
C ASP A 609 -2.14 26.71 6.45
N ASP A 610 -0.81 26.72 6.39
CA ASP A 610 -0.05 26.19 5.25
C ASP A 610 -0.06 24.66 5.28
N THR A 611 -1.00 24.07 4.53
CA THR A 611 -1.19 22.61 4.45
C THR A 611 0.09 21.88 4.03
N TYR A 612 0.90 22.47 3.14
CA TYR A 612 2.14 21.85 2.70
C TYR A 612 3.16 21.75 3.84
N ILE A 613 3.35 22.84 4.61
CA ILE A 613 4.27 22.84 5.76
C ILE A 613 3.78 21.90 6.85
N LYS A 614 2.47 21.88 7.10
CA LYS A 614 1.84 20.99 8.08
C LYS A 614 2.06 19.52 7.72
N ASN A 615 1.75 19.12 6.49
CA ASN A 615 1.90 17.73 6.03
C ASN A 615 3.38 17.32 5.97
N LEU A 616 4.28 18.22 5.55
CA LEU A 616 5.72 17.98 5.58
C LEU A 616 6.23 17.75 7.01
N CYS A 617 5.70 18.50 7.98
CA CYS A 617 6.04 18.34 9.40
C CYS A 617 5.56 16.99 9.93
N PHE A 618 4.30 16.61 9.71
CA PHE A 618 3.78 15.29 10.11
C PHE A 618 4.53 14.13 9.45
N THR A 619 4.78 14.20 8.14
CA THR A 619 5.58 13.21 7.40
C THR A 619 6.95 13.02 8.05
N THR A 620 7.62 14.12 8.40
CA THR A 620 8.92 14.08 9.07
C THR A 620 8.83 13.46 10.47
N LEU A 621 7.79 13.79 11.24
CA LEU A 621 7.54 13.22 12.56
C LEU A 621 7.27 11.72 12.49
N VAL A 622 6.46 11.24 11.53
CA VAL A 622 6.22 9.80 11.31
C VAL A 622 7.54 9.07 11.03
N GLY A 623 8.42 9.65 10.22
CA GLY A 623 9.77 9.11 9.97
C GLY A 623 10.69 9.09 11.21
N LEU A 624 10.41 9.92 12.22
CA LEU A 624 11.15 9.98 13.49
C LEU A 624 10.55 9.06 14.56
N CYS A 625 9.25 8.76 14.48
CA CYS A 625 8.49 8.09 15.54
C CYS A 625 9.06 6.73 15.95
N LEU A 626 9.62 5.99 15.00
CA LEU A 626 10.16 4.65 15.25
C LEU A 626 11.61 4.65 15.75
N ARG A 627 12.25 5.83 15.89
CA ARG A 627 13.62 5.94 16.38
C ARG A 627 13.68 5.76 17.90
N VAL A 628 14.31 4.67 18.32
CA VAL A 628 14.60 4.36 19.72
C VAL A 628 15.35 5.51 20.40
N ASN A 629 14.90 5.91 21.59
CA ASN A 629 15.45 7.01 22.41
C ASN A 629 15.44 8.40 21.75
N HIS A 630 14.61 8.63 20.72
CA HIS A 630 14.41 9.95 20.15
C HIS A 630 13.39 10.76 20.97
N LYS A 631 13.67 12.05 21.24
CA LYS A 631 12.72 12.91 21.98
C LYS A 631 11.38 13.07 21.25
N LEU A 632 11.42 13.20 19.92
CA LEU A 632 10.22 13.20 19.05
C LEU A 632 9.86 11.78 18.58
N SER A 633 9.92 10.80 19.49
CA SER A 633 9.53 9.41 19.19
C SER A 633 7.99 9.29 19.10
N SER A 634 7.50 8.08 18.78
CA SER A 634 6.06 7.82 18.74
C SER A 634 5.36 8.09 20.06
N LYS A 635 6.09 8.02 21.20
CA LYS A 635 5.56 8.42 22.51
C LYS A 635 5.23 9.92 22.52
N TRP A 636 6.12 10.78 22.04
CA TRP A 636 5.86 12.22 21.99
C TRP A 636 4.68 12.53 21.06
N LEU A 637 4.62 11.88 19.90
CA LEU A 637 3.49 12.07 18.97
C LEU A 637 2.17 11.59 19.58
N TRP A 638 2.18 10.45 20.26
CA TRP A 638 1.04 9.94 21.03
C TRP A 638 0.59 10.95 22.08
N ASP A 639 1.50 11.39 22.95
CA ASP A 639 1.22 12.34 24.03
C ASP A 639 0.68 13.68 23.46
N TYR A 640 1.20 14.14 22.32
CA TYR A 640 0.70 15.36 21.66
C TYR A 640 -0.73 15.19 21.13
N LEU A 641 -0.99 14.13 20.35
CA LEU A 641 -2.26 13.96 19.64
C LEU A 641 -3.40 13.50 20.55
N ILE A 642 -3.12 12.69 21.57
CA ILE A 642 -4.14 12.15 22.46
C ILE A 642 -4.70 13.22 23.42
N ASN A 643 -3.90 14.25 23.71
CA ASN A 643 -4.29 15.41 24.51
C ASN A 643 -5.07 16.48 23.71
N LEU A 644 -5.21 16.32 22.39
CA LEU A 644 -6.11 17.15 21.59
C LEU A 644 -7.57 16.69 21.77
N SER A 645 -8.51 17.63 21.64
CA SER A 645 -9.92 17.28 21.46
C SER A 645 -10.09 16.37 20.24
N MET A 646 -11.13 15.52 20.25
CA MET A 646 -11.43 14.69 19.08
C MET A 646 -11.58 15.52 17.79
N GLN A 647 -12.23 16.68 17.85
CA GLN A 647 -12.36 17.60 16.72
C GLN A 647 -10.99 18.07 16.18
N ASP A 648 -10.11 18.57 17.06
CA ASP A 648 -8.79 19.08 16.65
C ASP A 648 -7.90 17.96 16.12
N ARG A 649 -7.96 16.77 16.74
CA ARG A 649 -7.24 15.59 16.28
C ARG A 649 -7.70 15.18 14.88
N ASP A 650 -9.00 15.24 14.60
CA ASP A 650 -9.52 14.94 13.27
C ASP A 650 -9.07 15.97 12.22
N LEU A 651 -9.15 17.27 12.53
CA LEU A 651 -8.74 18.36 11.61
C LEU A 651 -7.23 18.45 11.34
N LEU A 652 -6.41 17.86 12.22
CA LEU A 652 -4.96 17.87 12.09
C LEU A 652 -4.42 16.53 11.59
N TRP A 653 -4.65 15.46 12.35
CA TRP A 653 -4.06 14.14 12.13
C TRP A 653 -4.89 13.27 11.18
N SER A 654 -6.20 13.16 11.38
CA SER A 654 -7.05 12.35 10.49
C SER A 654 -7.07 12.92 9.06
N GLU A 655 -7.04 14.25 8.93
CA GLU A 655 -6.88 14.92 7.63
C GLU A 655 -5.50 14.67 7.00
N PHE A 656 -4.42 14.65 7.79
CA PHE A 656 -3.11 14.23 7.29
C PHE A 656 -3.14 12.78 6.77
N LEU A 657 -3.78 11.86 7.50
CA LEU A 657 -3.93 10.45 7.09
C LEU A 657 -4.82 10.26 5.85
N ARG A 658 -5.65 11.26 5.51
CA ARG A 658 -6.45 11.27 4.27
C ARG A 658 -5.66 11.79 3.07
N ASP A 659 -4.62 12.60 3.31
CA ASP A 659 -3.74 13.12 2.27
C ASP A 659 -2.82 12.03 1.71
N TYR A 660 -2.43 12.17 0.44
CA TYR A 660 -1.56 11.21 -0.25
C TYR A 660 -0.26 10.95 0.52
N GLN A 661 0.38 12.01 1.04
CA GLN A 661 1.64 11.88 1.78
C GLN A 661 1.48 11.11 3.09
N GLY A 662 0.34 11.29 3.78
CA GLY A 662 0.03 10.57 5.00
C GLY A 662 -0.24 9.10 4.76
N VAL A 663 -1.03 8.78 3.72
CA VAL A 663 -1.30 7.39 3.29
C VAL A 663 0.01 6.67 2.98
N GLU A 664 0.85 7.24 2.12
CA GLU A 664 2.12 6.65 1.70
C GLU A 664 3.06 6.42 2.89
N SER A 665 3.20 7.41 3.77
CA SER A 665 4.06 7.31 4.97
C SER A 665 3.65 6.17 5.90
N ILE A 666 2.33 5.95 6.05
CA ILE A 666 1.79 4.90 6.94
C ILE A 666 1.80 3.53 6.25
N GLU A 667 1.53 3.44 4.96
CA GLU A 667 1.63 2.19 4.20
C GLU A 667 3.07 1.63 4.20
N GLN A 668 4.09 2.50 4.22
CA GLN A 668 5.48 2.08 4.44
C GLN A 668 5.69 1.46 5.82
N VAL A 669 5.06 2.00 6.88
CA VAL A 669 5.09 1.42 8.23
C VAL A 669 4.40 0.05 8.23
N PHE A 670 3.25 -0.09 7.58
CA PHE A 670 2.55 -1.38 7.47
C PHE A 670 3.40 -2.44 6.75
N SER A 671 3.97 -2.08 5.60
CA SER A 671 4.84 -2.97 4.82
C SER A 671 6.02 -3.45 5.67
N TRP A 672 6.58 -2.56 6.49
CA TRP A 672 7.66 -2.91 7.41
C TRP A 672 7.22 -3.90 8.51
N CYS A 673 6.05 -3.66 9.12
CA CYS A 673 5.45 -4.59 10.07
C CYS A 673 5.29 -5.98 9.47
N GLU A 674 4.81 -6.09 8.24
CA GLU A 674 4.58 -7.38 7.58
C GLU A 674 5.89 -8.13 7.28
N ILE A 675 6.94 -7.44 6.81
CA ILE A 675 8.25 -8.03 6.51
C ILE A 675 8.96 -8.52 7.78
N LYS A 676 8.85 -7.76 8.88
CA LYS A 676 9.66 -7.94 10.09
C LYS A 676 8.92 -8.42 11.34
N LYS A 677 7.66 -8.83 11.21
CA LYS A 677 6.79 -9.24 12.32
C LYS A 677 7.42 -10.18 13.36
N HIS A 678 8.41 -11.01 12.97
CA HIS A 678 9.08 -11.97 13.86
C HIS A 678 10.39 -11.47 14.49
N GLU A 679 10.88 -10.29 14.13
CA GLU A 679 12.24 -9.82 14.47
C GLU A 679 12.26 -8.62 15.44
N PHE A 680 11.10 -8.09 15.81
CA PHE A 680 11.01 -6.90 16.66
C PHE A 680 11.15 -7.21 18.15
N ASP A 681 11.95 -6.40 18.85
CA ASP A 681 12.03 -6.40 20.30
C ASP A 681 10.84 -5.64 20.94
N LYS A 682 10.68 -5.78 22.26
CA LYS A 682 9.57 -5.17 23.01
C LYS A 682 9.51 -3.64 22.85
N GLU A 683 10.68 -2.99 22.82
CA GLU A 683 10.78 -1.53 22.68
C GLU A 683 10.29 -1.07 21.30
N THR A 684 10.66 -1.78 20.23
CA THR A 684 10.22 -1.48 18.87
C THR A 684 8.72 -1.71 18.70
N VAL A 685 8.18 -2.81 19.25
CA VAL A 685 6.73 -3.05 19.21
C VAL A 685 5.95 -1.97 19.97
N LEU A 686 6.47 -1.47 21.10
CA LEU A 686 5.85 -0.35 21.81
C LEU A 686 5.85 0.93 20.95
N LEU A 687 6.94 1.21 20.23
CA LEU A 687 6.99 2.37 19.34
C LEU A 687 5.99 2.24 18.18
N LEU A 688 5.91 1.05 17.57
CA LEU A 688 4.99 0.75 16.48
C LEU A 688 3.53 0.84 16.92
N VAL A 689 3.16 0.21 18.04
CA VAL A 689 1.77 0.19 18.51
C VAL A 689 1.27 1.60 18.83
N ASN A 690 2.10 2.50 19.37
CA ASN A 690 1.72 3.91 19.54
C ASN A 690 1.29 4.57 18.21
N VAL A 691 2.06 4.37 17.13
CA VAL A 691 1.74 4.95 15.80
C VAL A 691 0.51 4.28 15.21
N LEU A 692 0.45 2.94 15.25
CA LEU A 692 -0.67 2.17 14.71
C LEU A 692 -1.98 2.53 15.41
N SER A 693 -1.97 2.71 16.74
CA SER A 693 -3.12 3.16 17.51
C SER A 693 -3.59 4.55 17.09
N LEU A 694 -2.68 5.49 16.78
CA LEU A 694 -3.06 6.81 16.25
C LEU A 694 -3.71 6.72 14.87
N VAL A 695 -3.30 5.76 14.03
CA VAL A 695 -3.91 5.54 12.70
C VAL A 695 -5.38 5.10 12.82
N LEU A 696 -5.78 4.47 13.94
CA LEU A 696 -7.15 4.00 14.15
C LEU A 696 -8.20 5.13 14.19
N THR A 697 -7.77 6.38 14.40
CA THR A 697 -8.64 7.59 14.34
C THR A 697 -9.12 7.93 12.93
N SER A 698 -8.45 7.39 11.91
CA SER A 698 -8.68 7.74 10.51
C SER A 698 -10.10 7.43 10.04
N SER A 699 -10.64 8.32 9.21
CA SER A 699 -11.86 8.09 8.45
C SER A 699 -11.63 7.19 7.21
N ASN A 700 -10.37 6.90 6.86
CA ASN A 700 -10.04 5.92 5.83
C ASN A 700 -10.13 4.50 6.40
N ARG A 701 -11.22 3.80 6.07
CA ARG A 701 -11.48 2.44 6.57
C ARG A 701 -10.35 1.46 6.25
N HIS A 702 -9.75 1.56 5.06
CA HIS A 702 -8.64 0.68 4.67
C HIS A 702 -7.43 0.84 5.60
N LEU A 703 -7.03 2.08 5.90
CA LEU A 703 -5.92 2.35 6.81
C LEU A 703 -6.21 1.84 8.22
N ARG A 704 -7.43 2.05 8.73
CA ARG A 704 -7.85 1.59 10.05
C ARG A 704 -7.87 0.06 10.16
N ASP A 705 -8.40 -0.63 9.14
CA ASP A 705 -8.43 -2.10 9.08
C ASP A 705 -7.00 -2.67 8.95
N ALA A 706 -6.16 -2.07 8.11
CA ALA A 706 -4.76 -2.46 7.93
C ALA A 706 -3.96 -2.26 9.23
N ALA A 707 -4.13 -1.13 9.92
CA ALA A 707 -3.51 -0.89 11.23
C ALA A 707 -3.95 -1.94 12.26
N THR A 708 -5.25 -2.25 12.31
CA THR A 708 -5.79 -3.30 13.19
C THR A 708 -5.11 -4.66 12.91
N LYS A 709 -4.96 -5.04 11.64
CA LYS A 709 -4.23 -6.25 11.23
C LYS A 709 -2.79 -6.24 11.71
N GLN A 710 -2.06 -5.13 11.51
CA GLN A 710 -0.67 -5.03 11.94
C GLN A 710 -0.53 -5.16 13.46
N ILE A 711 -1.46 -4.59 14.24
CA ILE A 711 -1.47 -4.73 15.70
C ILE A 711 -1.64 -6.21 16.10
N VAL A 712 -2.56 -6.95 15.47
CA VAL A 712 -2.73 -8.39 15.72
C VAL A 712 -1.49 -9.18 15.35
N LEU A 713 -0.88 -8.90 14.19
CA LEU A 713 0.34 -9.60 13.73
C LEU A 713 1.56 -9.33 14.64
N LEU A 714 1.69 -8.12 15.19
CA LEU A 714 2.70 -7.83 16.20
C LEU A 714 2.41 -8.55 17.52
N GLY A 715 1.12 -8.62 17.90
CA GLY A 715 0.64 -9.34 19.08
C GLY A 715 0.82 -10.86 19.02
N ASP A 716 0.89 -11.47 17.83
CA ASP A 716 1.25 -12.88 17.66
C ASP A 716 2.63 -13.21 18.26
N HIS A 717 3.54 -12.23 18.36
CA HIS A 717 4.91 -12.41 18.87
C HIS A 717 5.16 -11.67 20.20
N GLN A 718 4.56 -10.50 20.40
CA GLN A 718 4.75 -9.66 21.59
C GLN A 718 3.39 -9.31 22.26
N PRO A 719 2.59 -10.30 22.68
CA PRO A 719 1.23 -10.08 23.19
C PRO A 719 1.21 -9.21 24.47
N GLU A 720 2.18 -9.38 25.36
CA GLU A 720 2.31 -8.59 26.60
C GLU A 720 2.35 -7.08 26.33
N VAL A 721 3.10 -6.66 25.29
CA VAL A 721 3.23 -5.24 24.93
C VAL A 721 1.91 -4.70 24.38
N ILE A 722 1.24 -5.47 23.52
CA ILE A 722 -0.05 -5.09 22.96
C ILE A 722 -1.11 -5.01 24.06
N PHE A 723 -1.23 -6.03 24.91
CA PHE A 723 -2.21 -6.06 26.00
C PHE A 723 -2.00 -4.91 26.99
N GLY A 724 -0.75 -4.59 27.33
CA GLY A 724 -0.44 -3.42 28.15
C GLY A 724 -0.82 -2.09 27.49
N HIS A 725 -0.72 -1.99 26.16
CA HIS A 725 -1.11 -0.80 25.40
C HIS A 725 -2.63 -0.67 25.24
N ILE A 726 -3.37 -1.78 25.11
CA ILE A 726 -4.84 -1.79 25.09
C ILE A 726 -5.40 -1.07 26.32
N LEU A 727 -4.87 -1.36 27.51
CA LEU A 727 -5.35 -0.74 28.76
C LEU A 727 -5.19 0.79 28.77
N LYS A 728 -4.14 1.32 28.12
CA LYS A 728 -3.95 2.78 27.96
C LYS A 728 -4.94 3.38 26.96
N CYS A 729 -5.33 2.60 25.94
CA CYS A 729 -6.21 3.04 24.87
C CYS A 729 -7.67 3.11 25.30
N ILE A 730 -8.09 2.36 26.33
CA ILE A 730 -9.46 2.39 26.86
C ILE A 730 -9.84 3.77 27.41
N GLU A 731 -8.86 4.51 27.95
CA GLU A 731 -9.05 5.82 28.59
C GLU A 731 -9.08 6.98 27.58
N VAL A 732 -8.93 6.69 26.29
CA VAL A 732 -8.89 7.69 25.22
C VAL A 732 -10.30 8.09 24.78
N GLU A 733 -10.53 9.40 24.61
CA GLU A 733 -11.82 9.97 24.19
C GLU A 733 -12.33 9.41 22.84
N ASP A 734 -11.46 9.25 21.83
CA ASP A 734 -11.85 8.71 20.53
C ASP A 734 -12.02 7.18 20.58
N VAL A 735 -13.28 6.75 20.65
CA VAL A 735 -13.67 5.35 20.80
C VAL A 735 -13.23 4.46 19.64
N TYR A 736 -12.91 5.01 18.46
CA TYR A 736 -12.35 4.19 17.38
C TYR A 736 -11.01 3.55 17.78
N ILE A 737 -10.21 4.21 18.63
CA ILE A 737 -8.96 3.65 19.14
C ILE A 737 -9.27 2.48 20.07
N SER A 738 -10.10 2.68 21.11
CA SER A 738 -10.41 1.63 22.09
C SER A 738 -11.15 0.44 21.47
N GLU A 739 -12.11 0.70 20.57
CA GLU A 739 -12.81 -0.32 19.79
C GLU A 739 -11.83 -1.24 19.07
N ARG A 740 -10.93 -0.67 18.27
CA ARG A 740 -10.02 -1.46 17.42
C ARG A 740 -8.86 -2.08 18.20
N MET A 741 -8.42 -1.45 19.28
CA MET A 741 -7.42 -2.05 20.18
C MET A 741 -7.98 -3.25 20.94
N ILE A 742 -9.21 -3.17 21.45
CA ILE A 742 -9.87 -4.33 22.10
C ILE A 742 -10.19 -5.40 21.06
N ALA A 743 -10.65 -5.03 19.86
CA ALA A 743 -10.83 -5.97 18.76
C ALA A 743 -9.52 -6.72 18.45
N ALA A 744 -8.39 -6.02 18.37
CA ALA A 744 -7.09 -6.63 18.17
C ALA A 744 -6.69 -7.57 19.33
N GLY A 745 -6.93 -7.16 20.58
CA GLY A 745 -6.71 -8.02 21.76
C GLY A 745 -7.53 -9.32 21.70
N TYR A 746 -8.82 -9.21 21.34
CA TYR A 746 -9.70 -10.35 21.13
C TYR A 746 -9.23 -11.22 19.96
N GLY A 747 -8.78 -10.60 18.87
CA GLY A 747 -8.14 -11.26 17.72
C GLY A 747 -6.93 -12.11 18.12
N ILE A 748 -6.01 -11.54 18.89
CA ILE A 748 -4.83 -12.26 19.42
C ILE A 748 -5.28 -13.44 20.30
N ALA A 749 -6.27 -13.24 21.17
CA ALA A 749 -6.78 -14.31 22.01
C ALA A 749 -7.41 -15.44 21.18
N MET A 750 -8.30 -15.12 20.22
CA MET A 750 -8.93 -16.10 19.32
C MET A 750 -7.90 -16.94 18.56
N ARG A 751 -6.77 -16.33 18.15
CA ARG A 751 -5.71 -17.01 17.41
C ARG A 751 -4.91 -18.00 18.26
N TRP A 752 -4.81 -17.79 19.57
CA TRP A 752 -3.84 -18.53 20.39
C TRP A 752 -4.41 -19.30 21.58
N TRP A 753 -5.65 -19.06 21.99
CA TRP A 753 -6.20 -19.66 23.21
C TRP A 753 -6.19 -21.20 23.18
N GLY A 754 -6.46 -21.81 22.01
CA GLY A 754 -6.44 -23.27 21.82
C GLY A 754 -5.06 -23.92 22.01
N LYS A 755 -3.99 -23.15 21.92
CA LYS A 755 -2.61 -23.65 22.03
C LYS A 755 -2.19 -23.88 23.49
N ALA A 756 -2.50 -25.06 24.02
CA ALA A 756 -2.34 -25.41 25.44
C ALA A 756 -0.90 -25.35 26.01
N ASP A 757 0.14 -25.50 25.18
CA ASP A 757 1.54 -25.41 25.59
C ASP A 757 2.01 -23.97 25.88
N ASN A 758 1.25 -22.94 25.48
CA ASN A 758 1.59 -21.54 25.73
C ASN A 758 0.95 -20.97 27.01
N GLN A 759 1.35 -21.52 28.16
CA GLN A 759 0.81 -21.12 29.47
C GLN A 759 1.02 -19.63 29.80
N SER A 760 2.13 -19.04 29.34
CA SER A 760 2.42 -17.61 29.56
C SER A 760 1.38 -16.72 28.89
N LEU A 761 1.07 -16.96 27.61
CA LEU A 761 0.06 -16.20 26.88
C LEU A 761 -1.34 -16.42 27.45
N ARG A 762 -1.69 -17.65 27.81
CA ARG A 762 -2.98 -17.96 28.47
C ARG A 762 -3.19 -17.14 29.73
N LYS A 763 -2.18 -17.05 30.59
CA LYS A 763 -2.21 -16.18 31.79
C LYS A 763 -2.34 -14.70 31.43
N GLN A 764 -1.66 -14.24 30.37
CA GLN A 764 -1.78 -12.85 29.91
C GLN A 764 -3.19 -12.53 29.39
N ILE A 765 -3.85 -13.46 28.70
CA ILE A 765 -5.26 -13.32 28.26
C ILE A 765 -6.19 -13.18 29.48
N CYS A 766 -6.06 -14.04 30.48
CA CYS A 766 -6.87 -13.95 31.71
C CYS A 766 -6.65 -12.63 32.45
N ASN A 767 -5.38 -12.19 32.59
CA ASN A 767 -5.06 -10.90 33.22
C ASN A 767 -5.66 -9.70 32.47
N LEU A 768 -5.65 -9.74 31.13
CA LEU A 768 -6.26 -8.71 30.30
C LEU A 768 -7.79 -8.70 30.50
N ALA A 769 -8.43 -9.87 30.51
CA ALA A 769 -9.87 -10.01 30.72
C ALA A 769 -10.31 -9.41 32.08
N ILE A 770 -9.59 -9.72 33.17
CA ILE A 770 -9.82 -9.11 34.49
C ILE A 770 -9.72 -7.57 34.40
N SER A 771 -8.63 -7.08 33.82
CA SER A 771 -8.36 -5.64 33.71
C SER A 771 -9.40 -4.89 32.86
N ILE A 772 -10.00 -5.58 31.89
CA ILE A 772 -11.07 -5.06 31.03
C ILE A 772 -12.39 -4.98 31.79
N VAL A 773 -12.73 -5.95 32.62
CA VAL A 773 -13.95 -5.88 33.45
C VAL A 773 -13.94 -4.64 34.33
N ASP A 774 -12.83 -4.39 35.02
CA ASP A 774 -12.69 -3.23 35.91
C ASP A 774 -12.78 -1.87 35.19
N ARG A 775 -12.52 -1.82 33.87
CA ARG A 775 -12.49 -0.58 33.08
C ARG A 775 -13.70 -0.38 32.18
N VAL A 776 -14.16 -1.43 31.50
CA VAL A 776 -15.27 -1.38 30.55
C VAL A 776 -16.61 -1.57 31.26
N PHE A 777 -16.67 -2.54 32.18
CA PHE A 777 -17.88 -2.94 32.89
C PHE A 777 -17.89 -2.48 34.36
N SER A 778 -17.18 -1.38 34.66
CA SER A 778 -17.16 -0.75 35.98
C SER A 778 -18.55 -0.34 36.46
N ASP A 779 -18.83 -0.55 37.75
CA ASP A 779 -20.05 -0.05 38.42
C ASP A 779 -20.05 1.48 38.55
N ASP A 780 -18.88 2.11 38.55
CA ASP A 780 -18.73 3.56 38.46
C ASP A 780 -19.06 4.03 37.04
N CYS A 781 -20.17 4.74 36.92
CA CYS A 781 -20.73 5.10 35.63
C CYS A 781 -19.92 6.17 34.87
N GLU A 782 -19.07 6.96 35.55
CA GLU A 782 -18.17 7.89 34.87
C GLU A 782 -16.98 7.17 34.21
N LYS A 783 -16.71 5.92 34.63
CA LYS A 783 -15.60 5.11 34.13
C LYS A 783 -16.03 4.03 33.14
N SER A 784 -17.30 3.59 33.16
CA SER A 784 -17.78 2.55 32.26
C SER A 784 -17.79 3.01 30.80
N VAL A 785 -17.32 2.14 29.90
CA VAL A 785 -17.40 2.37 28.45
C VAL A 785 -18.76 1.91 27.96
N LEU A 786 -19.50 2.83 27.35
CA LEU A 786 -20.83 2.59 26.78
C LEU A 786 -20.72 2.56 25.26
N HIS A 787 -20.13 1.50 24.69
CA HIS A 787 -20.05 1.33 23.24
C HIS A 787 -20.18 -0.14 22.87
N SER A 788 -21.23 -0.50 22.14
CA SER A 788 -21.64 -1.91 21.94
C SER A 788 -20.57 -2.80 21.30
N LEU A 789 -19.79 -2.31 20.32
CA LEU A 789 -18.69 -3.09 19.74
C LEU A 789 -17.57 -3.34 20.75
N VAL A 790 -17.20 -2.34 21.55
CA VAL A 790 -16.18 -2.47 22.60
C VAL A 790 -16.64 -3.51 23.62
N CYS A 791 -17.90 -3.43 24.06
CA CYS A 791 -18.47 -4.39 24.99
C CYS A 791 -18.56 -5.80 24.38
N SER A 792 -18.93 -5.94 23.11
CA SER A 792 -19.00 -7.23 22.40
C SER A 792 -17.62 -7.92 22.31
N TYR A 793 -16.58 -7.20 21.87
CA TYR A 793 -15.22 -7.75 21.84
C TYR A 793 -14.69 -8.09 23.23
N SER A 794 -15.00 -7.24 24.22
CA SER A 794 -14.63 -7.49 25.62
C SER A 794 -15.28 -8.77 26.16
N ARG A 795 -16.59 -8.98 25.90
CA ARG A 795 -17.31 -10.21 26.26
C ARG A 795 -16.68 -11.44 25.59
N GLY A 796 -16.35 -11.34 24.31
CA GLY A 796 -15.64 -12.40 23.59
C GLY A 796 -14.31 -12.78 24.25
N LEU A 797 -13.50 -11.79 24.62
CA LEU A 797 -12.24 -12.01 25.32
C LEU A 797 -12.44 -12.69 26.68
N ILE A 798 -13.44 -12.26 27.45
CA ILE A 798 -13.78 -12.83 28.76
C ILE A 798 -14.27 -14.28 28.61
N ASN A 799 -15.04 -14.58 27.56
CA ASN A 799 -15.45 -15.94 27.24
C ASN A 799 -14.24 -16.84 26.95
N ILE A 800 -13.26 -16.35 26.19
CA ILE A 800 -12.00 -17.08 25.98
C ILE A 800 -11.25 -17.28 27.30
N ALA A 801 -11.19 -16.26 28.17
CA ALA A 801 -10.53 -16.40 29.48
C ALA A 801 -11.21 -17.47 30.36
N ALA A 802 -12.54 -17.55 30.35
CA ALA A 802 -13.29 -18.60 31.04
C ALA A 802 -13.05 -20.01 30.46
N GLN A 803 -12.83 -20.12 29.13
CA GLN A 803 -12.42 -21.38 28.51
C GLN A 803 -10.99 -21.81 28.88
N ILE A 804 -10.09 -20.84 29.10
CA ILE A 804 -8.70 -21.10 29.52
C ILE A 804 -8.65 -21.52 30.99
N ASP A 805 -9.36 -20.80 31.86
CA ASP A 805 -9.38 -21.00 33.30
C ASP A 805 -10.82 -20.86 33.83
N PRO A 806 -11.47 -21.98 34.21
CA PRO A 806 -12.83 -21.96 34.76
C PRO A 806 -12.99 -21.07 35.99
N SER A 807 -11.93 -20.77 36.77
CA SER A 807 -12.05 -19.82 37.88
C SER A 807 -12.38 -18.40 37.43
N SER A 808 -12.17 -18.09 36.15
CA SER A 808 -12.60 -16.84 35.50
C SER A 808 -14.11 -16.76 35.26
N LEU A 809 -14.90 -17.81 35.56
CA LEU A 809 -16.37 -17.77 35.52
C LEU A 809 -16.95 -16.69 36.43
N GLU A 810 -16.32 -16.39 37.58
CA GLU A 810 -16.76 -15.29 38.45
C GLU A 810 -16.73 -13.93 37.73
N ILE A 811 -15.81 -13.76 36.78
CA ILE A 811 -15.68 -12.55 35.97
C ILE A 811 -16.86 -12.43 35.00
N GLN A 812 -17.27 -13.55 34.38
CA GLN A 812 -18.45 -13.58 33.51
C GLN A 812 -19.72 -13.21 34.27
N THR A 813 -19.90 -13.76 35.48
CA THR A 813 -21.07 -13.44 36.33
C THR A 813 -21.13 -11.95 36.65
N ARG A 814 -20.02 -11.32 37.05
CA ARG A 814 -19.97 -9.86 37.30
C ARG A 814 -20.38 -9.04 36.07
N VAL A 815 -19.97 -9.46 34.88
CA VAL A 815 -20.35 -8.78 33.63
C VAL A 815 -21.83 -8.92 33.34
N ILE A 816 -22.43 -10.09 33.59
CA ILE A 816 -23.88 -10.29 33.45
C ILE A 816 -24.65 -9.42 34.46
N ASP A 817 -24.22 -9.41 35.72
CA ASP A 817 -24.85 -8.60 36.78
C ASP A 817 -24.84 -7.11 36.43
N SER A 818 -23.71 -6.59 35.93
CA SER A 818 -23.58 -5.18 35.51
C SER A 818 -24.56 -4.75 34.41
N GLN A 819 -25.10 -5.69 33.62
CA GLN A 819 -26.01 -5.42 32.50
C GLN A 819 -27.46 -5.23 32.92
N THR A 820 -27.85 -5.77 34.06
CA THR A 820 -29.23 -5.69 34.57
C THR A 820 -29.50 -4.43 35.40
N ASN A 821 -28.53 -3.52 35.45
CA ASN A 821 -28.60 -2.34 36.29
C ASN A 821 -29.36 -1.18 35.62
N SER A 822 -30.62 -1.00 36.01
CA SER A 822 -31.53 0.05 35.51
C SER A 822 -31.15 1.49 35.89
N THR A 823 -30.15 1.69 36.75
CA THR A 823 -29.72 3.01 37.25
C THR A 823 -28.53 3.64 36.51
N LEU A 824 -28.12 3.07 35.37
CA LEU A 824 -26.96 3.55 34.61
C LEU A 824 -27.08 5.01 34.16
N CYS A 825 -26.02 5.79 34.37
CA CYS A 825 -25.89 7.15 33.84
C CYS A 825 -25.76 7.07 32.31
N SER A 826 -26.52 7.91 31.62
CA SER A 826 -26.48 7.99 30.16
C SER A 826 -25.66 9.21 29.74
N PRO A 827 -24.72 9.08 28.77
CA PRO A 827 -24.02 10.23 28.22
C PRO A 827 -24.97 11.11 27.37
N PHE A 828 -26.20 10.63 27.14
CA PHE A 828 -27.23 11.35 26.41
C PHE A 828 -28.11 12.17 27.37
N PRO A 829 -28.27 13.49 27.12
CA PRO A 829 -29.17 14.31 27.93
C PRO A 829 -30.63 13.87 27.78
N LYS A 830 -31.46 14.20 28.77
CA LYS A 830 -32.91 13.94 28.71
C LYS A 830 -33.53 14.65 27.51
N ARG A 831 -34.46 13.99 26.82
CA ARG A 831 -35.13 14.53 25.62
C ARG A 831 -35.72 15.92 25.84
N SER A 832 -36.26 16.20 27.02
CA SER A 832 -36.89 17.48 27.38
C SER A 832 -35.90 18.64 27.53
N SER A 833 -34.60 18.40 27.71
CA SER A 833 -33.59 19.45 27.90
C SER A 833 -32.87 19.85 26.59
N ILE A 834 -33.22 19.24 25.46
CA ILE A 834 -32.55 19.48 24.17
C ILE A 834 -33.34 20.52 23.36
N ARG A 835 -32.65 21.56 22.88
CA ARG A 835 -33.25 22.59 22.01
C ARG A 835 -33.70 21.98 20.68
N ASN A 836 -34.84 22.45 20.15
CA ASN A 836 -35.42 21.92 18.91
C ASN A 836 -34.56 22.13 17.66
N ASN A 837 -33.66 23.12 17.65
CA ASN A 837 -32.81 23.45 16.50
C ASN A 837 -31.51 22.62 16.42
N ILE A 838 -31.26 21.69 17.34
CA ILE A 838 -30.03 20.87 17.30
C ILE A 838 -29.91 20.04 16.01
N GLU A 839 -31.05 19.66 15.41
CA GLU A 839 -31.09 18.87 14.19
C GLU A 839 -30.61 19.65 12.95
N GLU A 840 -30.80 20.97 12.91
CA GLU A 840 -30.30 21.83 11.82
C GLU A 840 -28.76 21.91 11.79
N VAL A 841 -28.14 21.65 12.94
CA VAL A 841 -26.68 21.71 13.12
C VAL A 841 -26.00 20.39 12.73
N VAL A 842 -26.73 19.29 12.58
CA VAL A 842 -26.17 17.97 12.20
C VAL A 842 -26.92 17.28 11.05
N SER A 843 -27.85 17.97 10.39
CA SER A 843 -28.72 17.40 9.33
C SER A 843 -27.95 16.70 8.22
N ASP A 844 -26.79 17.23 7.86
CA ASP A 844 -25.98 16.72 6.74
C ASP A 844 -25.08 15.55 7.18
N ALA A 845 -24.88 15.40 8.50
CA ALA A 845 -24.12 14.30 9.09
C ALA A 845 -24.93 13.00 9.04
N ILE A 846 -26.16 13.05 9.59
CA ILE A 846 -27.10 11.92 9.67
C ILE A 846 -27.97 11.88 8.41
N ARG A 847 -27.44 11.24 7.35
CA ARG A 847 -28.17 11.07 6.07
C ARG A 847 -29.33 10.08 6.18
N MET A 848 -30.27 10.18 5.24
CA MET A 848 -31.54 9.43 5.21
C MET A 848 -31.37 7.93 5.44
N ASP A 849 -30.44 7.25 4.77
CA ASP A 849 -30.29 5.79 4.90
C ASP A 849 -29.85 5.39 6.31
N PHE A 850 -28.85 6.08 6.86
CA PHE A 850 -28.40 5.87 8.23
C PHE A 850 -29.51 6.21 9.24
N ALA A 851 -30.21 7.32 9.02
CA ALA A 851 -31.34 7.72 9.84
C ALA A 851 -32.45 6.67 9.83
N ASN A 852 -32.75 6.10 8.67
CA ASN A 852 -33.91 5.23 8.50
C ASN A 852 -33.62 3.77 8.87
N TYR A 853 -32.57 3.19 8.29
CA TYR A 853 -32.27 1.77 8.37
C TYR A 853 -31.32 1.41 9.51
N THR A 854 -30.52 2.35 10.01
CA THR A 854 -29.60 2.12 11.13
C THR A 854 -30.22 2.65 12.43
N LEU A 855 -30.44 3.96 12.55
CA LEU A 855 -31.04 4.54 13.76
C LEU A 855 -32.47 4.03 14.01
N GLY A 856 -33.22 3.73 12.94
CA GLY A 856 -34.57 3.20 13.05
C GLY A 856 -34.66 1.87 13.81
N LYS A 857 -33.62 1.04 13.75
CA LYS A 857 -33.54 -0.25 14.47
C LYS A 857 -33.52 -0.10 15.98
N LEU A 858 -33.12 1.07 16.50
CA LEU A 858 -33.11 1.35 17.94
C LEU A 858 -34.51 1.60 18.53
N VAL A 859 -35.54 1.66 17.68
CA VAL A 859 -36.94 1.82 18.12
C VAL A 859 -37.71 0.57 17.70
N PRO A 860 -37.96 -0.36 18.64
CA PRO A 860 -38.74 -1.56 18.37
C PRO A 860 -40.10 -1.23 17.72
N ASP A 861 -40.50 -2.08 16.78
CA ASP A 861 -41.76 -2.02 16.02
C ASP A 861 -41.95 -0.80 15.10
N ARG A 862 -40.92 0.06 14.95
CA ARG A 862 -40.99 1.18 14.01
C ARG A 862 -40.91 0.69 12.57
N ARG A 863 -41.85 1.14 11.71
CA ARG A 863 -41.79 0.88 10.27
C ARG A 863 -40.71 1.73 9.59
N ASN A 864 -40.05 1.16 8.58
CA ASN A 864 -39.16 1.93 7.71
C ASN A 864 -39.91 3.14 7.13
N TYR A 865 -39.25 4.29 7.11
CA TYR A 865 -39.73 5.61 6.69
C TYR A 865 -40.80 6.27 7.58
N ASP A 866 -41.10 5.71 8.76
CA ASP A 866 -41.92 6.41 9.75
C ASP A 866 -41.08 7.44 10.52
N PHE A 867 -40.95 8.65 9.99
CA PHE A 867 -40.22 9.74 10.65
C PHE A 867 -41.08 10.52 11.66
N SER A 868 -42.34 10.12 11.85
CA SER A 868 -43.30 10.79 12.73
C SER A 868 -43.35 10.20 14.15
N ASP A 869 -42.74 9.03 14.38
CA ASP A 869 -42.65 8.39 15.70
C ASP A 869 -41.89 9.30 16.70
N ASN A 870 -42.57 9.71 17.77
CA ASN A 870 -42.02 10.58 18.81
C ASN A 870 -40.81 9.97 19.55
N ARG A 871 -40.73 8.65 19.67
CA ARG A 871 -39.59 7.94 20.28
C ARG A 871 -38.36 8.06 19.39
N TYR A 872 -38.55 7.90 18.08
CA TYR A 872 -37.50 8.04 17.08
C TYR A 872 -36.98 9.47 17.00
N ILE A 873 -37.87 10.47 16.93
CA ILE A 873 -37.49 11.90 16.93
C ILE A 873 -36.67 12.23 18.19
N GLY A 874 -37.13 11.79 19.36
CA GLY A 874 -36.42 12.00 20.62
C GLY A 874 -35.02 11.37 20.64
N LEU A 875 -34.88 10.14 20.12
CA LEU A 875 -33.61 9.43 20.04
C LEU A 875 -32.64 10.13 19.07
N LYS A 876 -33.12 10.53 17.89
CA LYS A 876 -32.33 11.27 16.91
C LYS A 876 -31.79 12.58 17.50
N LYS A 877 -32.59 13.32 18.27
CA LYS A 877 -32.15 14.55 18.97
C LYS A 877 -31.07 14.28 20.02
N GLN A 878 -31.19 13.18 20.77
CA GLN A 878 -30.18 12.78 21.75
C GLN A 878 -28.84 12.45 21.06
N ILE A 879 -28.89 11.66 19.98
CA ILE A 879 -27.71 11.34 19.17
C ILE A 879 -27.07 12.60 18.59
N ALA A 880 -27.86 13.48 17.98
CA ALA A 880 -27.41 14.77 17.46
C ALA A 880 -26.69 15.62 18.51
N LYS A 881 -27.25 15.70 19.72
CA LYS A 881 -26.64 16.43 20.83
C LYS A 881 -25.31 15.80 21.27
N ARG A 882 -25.26 14.47 21.38
CA ARG A 882 -24.03 13.74 21.74
C ARG A 882 -22.94 13.90 20.69
N MET A 883 -23.27 13.88 19.40
CA MET A 883 -22.30 14.17 18.32
C MET A 883 -21.67 15.55 18.49
N ARG A 884 -22.46 16.55 18.86
CA ARG A 884 -21.96 17.90 19.15
C ARG A 884 -21.06 17.94 20.39
N ASP A 885 -21.39 17.16 21.42
CA ASP A 885 -20.59 17.07 22.65
C ASP A 885 -19.23 16.39 22.42
N LEU A 886 -19.15 15.47 21.46
CA LEU A 886 -17.89 14.89 20.98
C LEU A 886 -17.11 15.85 20.06
N GLY A 887 -17.69 17.00 19.67
CA GLY A 887 -17.03 18.02 18.86
C GLY A 887 -17.38 18.01 17.37
N TYR A 888 -18.44 17.33 16.92
CA TYR A 888 -18.91 17.53 15.54
C TYR A 888 -19.61 18.89 15.40
N ASP A 889 -19.14 19.70 14.46
CA ASP A 889 -19.80 20.95 14.04
C ASP A 889 -19.89 21.03 12.51
N ARG A 890 -21.10 21.32 12.00
CA ARG A 890 -21.35 21.47 10.58
C ARG A 890 -20.55 22.62 9.97
N GLU A 891 -20.40 23.75 10.66
CA GLU A 891 -19.67 24.91 10.13
C GLU A 891 -18.20 24.58 9.85
N ILE A 892 -17.66 23.63 10.61
CA ILE A 892 -16.27 23.18 10.51
C ILE A 892 -16.14 22.05 9.47
N PHE A 893 -16.95 21.00 9.57
CA PHE A 893 -16.76 19.78 8.78
C PHE A 893 -17.50 19.74 7.45
N GLN A 894 -18.53 20.56 7.20
CA GLN A 894 -19.38 20.43 6.01
C GLN A 894 -18.57 20.51 4.70
N SER A 895 -17.64 21.46 4.61
CA SER A 895 -16.81 21.63 3.40
C SER A 895 -15.95 20.39 3.10
N ILE A 896 -15.43 19.74 4.15
CA ILE A 896 -14.61 18.53 4.09
C ILE A 896 -15.49 17.32 3.77
N ASP A 897 -16.64 17.19 4.44
CA ASP A 897 -17.62 16.13 4.19
C ASP A 897 -18.16 16.17 2.76
N ASP A 898 -18.37 17.37 2.20
CA ASP A 898 -18.77 17.59 0.81
C ASP A 898 -17.64 17.29 -0.17
N GLU A 899 -16.40 17.57 0.19
CA GLU A 899 -15.23 17.12 -0.57
C GLU A 899 -15.18 15.59 -0.62
N ILE A 900 -15.21 14.91 0.52
CA ILE A 900 -15.23 13.45 0.61
C ILE A 900 -16.40 12.88 -0.18
N GLY A 901 -17.62 13.40 0.04
CA GLY A 901 -18.82 12.98 -0.68
C GLY A 901 -18.71 13.15 -2.20
N ARG A 902 -18.00 14.18 -2.68
CA ARG A 902 -17.72 14.37 -4.11
C ARG A 902 -16.75 13.33 -4.66
N PHE A 903 -15.89 12.72 -3.87
CA PHE A 903 -14.98 11.66 -4.33
C PHE A 903 -15.63 10.25 -4.33
N HIS A 904 -16.72 10.05 -3.58
CA HIS A 904 -17.43 8.75 -3.46
C HIS A 904 -18.40 8.39 -4.58
N THR A 905 -18.83 9.33 -5.43
CA THR A 905 -19.83 9.03 -6.48
C THR A 905 -19.19 8.47 -7.78
N GLY A 906 -18.12 7.69 -7.67
CA GLY A 906 -17.40 7.13 -8.81
C GLY A 906 -17.39 5.61 -8.75
N TYR A 907 -18.04 4.95 -9.72
CA TYR A 907 -18.24 3.50 -9.88
C TYR A 907 -16.97 2.69 -10.20
N TYR A 908 -15.78 3.20 -9.86
CA TYR A 908 -14.50 2.51 -10.03
C TYR A 908 -13.99 2.06 -8.67
N GLN A 909 -14.57 0.98 -8.14
CA GLN A 909 -14.14 0.38 -6.88
C GLN A 909 -13.55 -1.03 -6.99
N ASP A 910 -13.41 -1.59 -8.19
CA ASP A 910 -12.92 -2.97 -8.34
C ASP A 910 -11.40 -3.13 -8.20
N GLU A 911 -10.60 -2.05 -8.12
CA GLU A 911 -9.15 -2.17 -7.95
C GLU A 911 -8.51 -1.37 -6.79
N LYS A 912 -9.25 -0.52 -6.06
CA LYS A 912 -8.76 0.09 -4.80
C LYS A 912 -9.90 0.30 -3.79
N PRO A 913 -9.91 -0.40 -2.64
CA PRO A 913 -11.05 -0.44 -1.72
C PRO A 913 -11.05 0.68 -0.66
N SER A 914 -10.50 1.87 -0.95
CA SER A 914 -10.42 2.95 0.05
C SER A 914 -11.73 3.73 0.16
N ARG A 915 -12.75 3.14 0.80
CA ARG A 915 -13.95 3.88 1.20
C ARG A 915 -13.59 4.85 2.34
N ILE A 916 -13.40 6.13 2.02
CA ILE A 916 -13.13 7.19 3.01
C ILE A 916 -14.44 7.67 3.62
N ASP A 917 -14.70 7.42 4.90
CA ASP A 917 -15.94 7.89 5.51
C ASP A 917 -15.92 9.41 5.77
N ARG A 918 -17.09 10.03 5.69
CA ARG A 918 -17.27 11.42 6.12
C ARG A 918 -17.11 11.54 7.64
N TYR A 919 -16.65 12.66 8.16
CA TYR A 919 -16.59 12.89 9.61
C TYR A 919 -17.99 12.82 10.21
N GLY A 920 -19.01 13.39 9.55
CA GLY A 920 -20.39 13.25 10.01
C GLY A 920 -20.83 11.79 10.18
N LYS A 921 -20.33 10.87 9.33
CA LYS A 921 -20.58 9.43 9.44
C LYS A 921 -19.79 8.80 10.60
N LYS A 922 -18.52 9.17 10.80
CA LYS A 922 -17.70 8.73 11.96
C LYS A 922 -18.41 9.00 13.28
N TYR A 923 -18.77 10.26 13.52
CA TYR A 923 -19.46 10.69 14.74
C TYR A 923 -20.85 10.06 14.90
N SER A 924 -21.58 9.87 13.79
CA SER A 924 -22.88 9.18 13.82
C SER A 924 -22.76 7.72 14.25
N TRP A 925 -21.73 6.99 13.80
CA TRP A 925 -21.51 5.59 14.20
C TRP A 925 -21.14 5.45 15.67
N ILE A 926 -20.22 6.29 16.16
CA ILE A 926 -19.81 6.28 17.58
C ILE A 926 -21.05 6.46 18.47
N THR A 927 -21.81 7.51 18.21
CA THR A 927 -23.00 7.82 19.02
C THR A 927 -24.15 6.83 18.85
N TYR A 928 -24.27 6.18 17.68
CA TYR A 928 -25.20 5.07 17.49
C TYR A 928 -24.86 3.87 18.38
N TYR A 929 -23.61 3.41 18.36
CA TYR A 929 -23.19 2.26 19.18
C TYR A 929 -23.17 2.59 20.67
N GLU A 930 -22.97 3.85 21.05
CA GLU A 930 -23.17 4.32 22.42
C GLU A 930 -24.65 4.22 22.84
N MET A 931 -25.56 4.74 22.00
CA MET A 931 -27.00 4.68 22.27
C MET A 931 -27.51 3.23 22.31
N PHE A 932 -27.02 2.37 21.42
CA PHE A 932 -27.37 0.96 21.39
C PHE A 932 -27.06 0.28 22.73
N GLU A 933 -25.84 0.43 23.25
CA GLU A 933 -25.43 -0.21 24.51
C GLU A 933 -26.25 0.34 25.70
N VAL A 934 -26.55 1.65 25.71
CA VAL A 934 -27.43 2.25 26.73
C VAL A 934 -28.83 1.63 26.71
N LEU A 935 -29.44 1.50 25.52
CA LEU A 935 -30.78 0.92 25.41
C LEU A 935 -30.79 -0.58 25.71
N HIS A 936 -29.72 -1.29 25.37
CA HIS A 936 -29.53 -2.70 25.68
C HIS A 936 -29.50 -2.94 27.20
N ARG A 937 -28.68 -2.20 27.96
CA ARG A 937 -28.63 -2.33 29.43
C ARG A 937 -29.91 -1.89 30.15
N GLN A 938 -30.75 -1.10 29.48
CA GLN A 938 -32.07 -0.71 30.00
C GLN A 938 -33.18 -1.70 29.65
N ASP A 939 -32.87 -2.79 28.95
CA ASP A 939 -33.83 -3.78 28.43
C ASP A 939 -34.93 -3.14 27.54
N ARG A 940 -34.55 -2.14 26.74
CA ARG A 940 -35.48 -1.37 25.89
C ARG A 940 -35.46 -1.76 24.42
N LEU A 941 -34.59 -2.69 24.04
CA LEU A 941 -34.50 -3.20 22.67
C LEU A 941 -35.41 -4.42 22.45
N GLY A 942 -35.92 -5.06 23.52
CA GLY A 942 -37.00 -6.05 23.48
C GLY A 942 -36.72 -7.32 22.67
N LEU A 943 -35.45 -7.71 22.54
CA LEU A 943 -35.01 -8.79 21.64
C LEU A 943 -33.84 -9.57 22.25
N ASP A 944 -33.89 -10.90 22.17
CA ASP A 944 -32.72 -11.77 22.34
C ASP A 944 -31.73 -11.44 21.23
N GLU A 945 -30.56 -10.92 21.63
CA GLU A 945 -29.36 -10.68 20.81
C GLU A 945 -29.62 -10.28 19.36
N LEU A 946 -29.88 -8.99 19.11
CA LEU A 946 -29.56 -8.40 17.81
C LEU A 946 -28.08 -8.71 17.50
N GLN A 947 -27.84 -9.72 16.67
CA GLN A 947 -26.58 -9.88 15.96
C GLN A 947 -26.29 -8.52 15.34
N LEU A 948 -25.23 -7.86 15.79
CA LEU A 948 -24.78 -6.60 15.23
C LEU A 948 -24.53 -6.84 13.74
N THR A 949 -25.52 -6.54 12.88
CA THR A 949 -25.45 -6.81 11.44
C THR A 949 -24.40 -5.94 10.74
N ASP A 950 -23.89 -4.92 11.44
CA ASP A 950 -22.92 -3.95 10.96
C ASP A 950 -21.55 -4.20 11.63
N LEU A 951 -21.03 -5.44 11.55
CA LEU A 951 -19.67 -5.77 11.97
C LEU A 951 -18.67 -5.38 10.89
N ASP A 952 -17.75 -4.49 11.24
CA ASP A 952 -16.88 -3.86 10.24
C ASP A 952 -15.68 -4.71 9.80
N ILE A 953 -15.19 -5.63 10.63
CA ILE A 953 -13.95 -6.40 10.41
C ILE A 953 -14.00 -7.71 11.21
N ASP A 954 -13.40 -8.79 10.67
CA ASP A 954 -13.08 -9.98 11.47
C ASP A 954 -11.68 -9.80 12.12
N PRO A 955 -11.59 -9.57 13.44
CA PRO A 955 -10.31 -9.30 14.09
C PRO A 955 -9.44 -10.55 14.27
N SER A 956 -9.94 -11.76 13.96
CA SER A 956 -9.12 -12.97 13.97
C SER A 956 -8.13 -13.02 12.80
N PHE A 957 -8.37 -12.21 11.75
CA PHE A 957 -7.61 -12.17 10.49
C PHE A 957 -7.26 -13.57 10.01
N PRO A 958 -8.26 -14.37 9.60
CA PRO A 958 -8.04 -15.77 9.35
C PRO A 958 -7.13 -15.95 8.12
N ASP A 959 -6.55 -17.13 7.91
CA ASP A 959 -5.71 -17.39 6.74
C ASP A 959 -6.57 -17.59 5.48
N VAL A 960 -6.06 -17.22 4.31
CA VAL A 960 -6.76 -17.46 3.03
C VAL A 960 -6.84 -18.97 2.79
N PRO A 961 -7.96 -19.51 2.28
CA PRO A 961 -8.08 -20.93 1.97
C PRO A 961 -6.91 -21.44 1.11
N ILE A 962 -6.27 -22.52 1.54
CA ILE A 962 -5.09 -23.07 0.88
C ILE A 962 -5.50 -23.77 -0.42
N SER A 963 -4.81 -23.45 -1.52
CA SER A 963 -5.03 -24.09 -2.82
C SER A 963 -4.32 -25.44 -2.89
N TRP A 964 -5.05 -26.51 -3.18
CA TRP A 964 -4.50 -27.84 -3.40
C TRP A 964 -5.32 -28.63 -4.42
N MET A 965 -4.68 -29.02 -5.53
CA MET A 965 -5.32 -29.78 -6.60
C MET A 965 -5.28 -31.29 -6.30
N PRO A 966 -6.43 -31.95 -6.04
CA PRO A 966 -6.47 -33.41 -5.93
C PRO A 966 -6.32 -34.09 -7.29
N LYS A 967 -6.03 -35.41 -7.28
CA LYS A 967 -6.18 -36.24 -8.48
C LYS A 967 -7.67 -36.48 -8.75
N LEU A 968 -8.24 -35.80 -9.74
CA LEU A 968 -9.64 -35.93 -10.13
C LEU A 968 -9.87 -37.11 -11.10
N GLN A 969 -11.08 -37.67 -11.09
CA GLN A 969 -11.54 -38.59 -12.12
C GLN A 969 -12.06 -37.75 -13.29
N VAL A 970 -11.32 -37.74 -14.41
CA VAL A 970 -11.65 -36.91 -15.58
C VAL A 970 -11.81 -37.81 -16.80
N TYR A 971 -12.88 -37.59 -17.56
CA TYR A 971 -13.19 -38.33 -18.80
C TYR A 971 -13.15 -37.36 -19.99
N ARG A 972 -11.95 -37.12 -20.56
CA ARG A 972 -11.76 -36.18 -21.68
C ARG A 972 -12.25 -36.71 -23.03
N ASP A 973 -12.28 -38.02 -23.22
CA ASP A 973 -12.83 -38.68 -24.40
C ASP A 973 -13.57 -39.95 -23.94
N ASP A 974 -14.89 -39.85 -23.82
CA ASP A 974 -15.75 -40.97 -23.50
C ASP A 974 -16.34 -41.66 -24.74
N GLY A 975 -15.86 -41.28 -25.94
CA GLY A 975 -16.29 -41.84 -27.23
C GLY A 975 -17.64 -41.30 -27.73
N ILE A 976 -18.34 -40.43 -26.97
CA ILE A 976 -19.65 -39.90 -27.36
C ILE A 976 -19.48 -38.53 -28.04
N LYS A 977 -19.68 -38.45 -29.35
CA LYS A 977 -19.50 -37.21 -30.13
C LYS A 977 -20.69 -36.25 -30.06
N LYS A 978 -21.92 -36.76 -29.95
CA LYS A 978 -23.13 -35.93 -29.91
C LYS A 978 -23.39 -35.40 -28.49
N LYS A 979 -23.60 -34.09 -28.36
CA LYS A 979 -23.79 -33.39 -27.07
C LYS A 979 -25.03 -33.86 -26.30
N ASN A 980 -26.16 -34.01 -26.98
CA ASN A 980 -27.41 -34.47 -26.37
C ASN A 980 -27.31 -35.94 -25.91
N GLU A 981 -26.64 -36.80 -26.68
CA GLU A 981 -26.38 -38.18 -26.28
C GLU A 981 -25.43 -38.26 -25.08
N TRP A 982 -24.44 -37.37 -25.04
CA TRP A 982 -23.51 -37.25 -23.93
C TRP A 982 -24.18 -36.78 -22.63
N LEU A 983 -25.12 -35.84 -22.69
CA LEU A 983 -25.88 -35.42 -21.51
C LEU A 983 -26.54 -36.61 -20.81
N VAL A 984 -27.13 -37.54 -21.58
CA VAL A 984 -27.85 -38.70 -21.03
C VAL A 984 -26.93 -39.87 -20.66
N ARG A 985 -25.92 -40.18 -21.49
CA ARG A 985 -25.13 -41.43 -21.39
C ARG A 985 -23.64 -41.23 -21.11
N GLY A 986 -23.18 -39.99 -20.96
CA GLY A 986 -21.78 -39.66 -20.67
C GLY A 986 -21.29 -40.31 -19.38
N LYS A 987 -19.97 -40.53 -19.26
CA LYS A 987 -19.41 -41.08 -18.02
C LYS A 987 -19.57 -40.08 -16.86
N SER A 988 -20.01 -40.58 -15.70
CA SER A 988 -20.17 -39.76 -14.48
C SER A 988 -18.91 -39.81 -13.61
N PRO A 989 -18.34 -38.65 -13.24
CA PRO A 989 -17.20 -38.62 -12.34
C PRO A 989 -17.67 -38.70 -10.87
N PHE A 990 -17.80 -39.92 -10.35
CA PHE A 990 -18.20 -40.12 -8.94
C PHE A 990 -17.08 -39.83 -7.92
N HIS A 991 -15.84 -39.62 -8.39
CA HIS A 991 -14.71 -39.20 -7.56
C HIS A 991 -14.44 -40.09 -6.33
N THR A 992 -14.69 -41.39 -6.44
CA THR A 992 -14.55 -42.36 -5.33
C THR A 992 -13.14 -42.40 -4.72
N ASN A 993 -12.13 -42.02 -5.50
CA ASN A 993 -10.75 -41.92 -5.06
C ASN A 993 -10.47 -40.74 -4.10
N LEU A 994 -11.45 -39.85 -3.89
CA LEU A 994 -11.37 -38.73 -2.95
C LEU A 994 -11.97 -39.07 -1.59
N LEU A 995 -12.86 -40.06 -1.49
CA LEU A 995 -13.65 -40.35 -0.27
C LEU A 995 -12.77 -40.69 0.95
N CYS A 996 -11.69 -41.44 0.73
CA CYS A 996 -10.73 -41.84 1.76
C CYS A 996 -9.30 -41.70 1.24
N LYS A 997 -8.44 -40.96 1.95
CA LYS A 997 -7.05 -40.71 1.53
C LYS A 997 -6.06 -40.89 2.67
N GLN A 998 -4.92 -41.50 2.35
CA GLN A 998 -3.80 -41.62 3.31
C GLN A 998 -2.99 -40.32 3.41
N ILE A 999 -2.97 -39.52 2.35
CA ILE A 999 -2.27 -38.23 2.32
C ILE A 999 -3.17 -37.21 1.62
N VAL A 1000 -3.39 -36.07 2.26
CA VAL A 1000 -4.09 -34.90 1.71
C VAL A 1000 -3.17 -33.71 1.95
N ASP A 1001 -2.83 -32.97 0.89
CA ASP A 1001 -1.93 -31.80 0.99
C ASP A 1001 -0.66 -32.03 1.82
N ASN A 1002 0.05 -33.13 1.57
CA ASN A 1002 1.24 -33.58 2.32
C ASN A 1002 1.01 -33.97 3.80
N TYR A 1003 -0.20 -33.82 4.33
CA TYR A 1003 -0.55 -34.31 5.67
C TYR A 1003 -0.93 -35.78 5.65
N ARG A 1004 -0.27 -36.58 6.49
CA ARG A 1004 -0.58 -38.01 6.65
C ARG A 1004 -1.87 -38.20 7.45
N GLY A 1005 -2.71 -39.11 6.98
CA GLY A 1005 -4.02 -39.46 7.54
C GLY A 1005 -4.00 -40.82 8.25
N PRO A 1006 -5.09 -41.61 8.16
CA PRO A 1006 -6.16 -41.54 7.13
C PRO A 1006 -7.16 -40.38 7.30
N TRP A 1007 -7.58 -39.81 6.17
CA TRP A 1007 -8.52 -38.70 6.02
C TRP A 1007 -9.79 -39.15 5.32
N ILE A 1008 -10.94 -38.71 5.84
CA ILE A 1008 -12.28 -39.04 5.34
C ILE A 1008 -12.92 -37.74 4.81
N LEU A 1009 -13.39 -37.76 3.57
CA LEU A 1009 -14.05 -36.60 2.95
C LEU A 1009 -15.45 -36.42 3.56
N LEU A 1010 -15.81 -35.20 3.95
CA LEU A 1010 -17.14 -34.87 4.47
C LEU A 1010 -17.97 -34.03 3.50
N ASP A 1011 -17.33 -33.12 2.77
CA ASP A 1011 -18.02 -32.27 1.81
C ASP A 1011 -17.10 -31.93 0.62
N ALA A 1012 -17.67 -31.83 -0.57
CA ALA A 1012 -16.97 -31.36 -1.76
C ALA A 1012 -17.92 -30.76 -2.80
N PHE A 1013 -17.45 -29.70 -3.45
CA PHE A 1013 -17.98 -29.19 -4.72
C PHE A 1013 -16.88 -29.20 -5.78
N ILE A 1014 -17.20 -29.77 -6.94
CA ILE A 1014 -16.26 -29.94 -8.05
C ILE A 1014 -16.96 -29.58 -9.36
N ASP A 1015 -16.60 -28.45 -9.94
CA ASP A 1015 -16.90 -28.05 -11.32
C ASP A 1015 -15.70 -28.39 -12.22
N LEU A 1016 -15.94 -29.25 -13.20
CA LEU A 1016 -14.93 -29.84 -14.07
C LEU A 1016 -15.23 -29.51 -15.53
N ASP A 1017 -14.37 -28.70 -16.12
CA ASP A 1017 -14.35 -28.48 -17.56
C ASP A 1017 -13.73 -29.69 -18.29
N GLY A 1018 -14.49 -30.23 -19.26
CA GLY A 1018 -14.10 -31.38 -20.07
C GLY A 1018 -13.41 -30.97 -21.37
N ASP A 1019 -14.22 -30.67 -22.39
CA ASP A 1019 -13.80 -30.06 -23.66
C ASP A 1019 -14.41 -28.66 -23.80
N ALA A 1020 -14.06 -27.88 -24.83
CA ALA A 1020 -14.44 -26.46 -24.97
C ALA A 1020 -15.95 -26.16 -24.88
N LYS A 1021 -16.85 -27.16 -24.82
CA LYS A 1021 -18.29 -26.99 -24.70
C LYS A 1021 -19.00 -27.98 -23.76
N ARG A 1022 -18.29 -28.77 -22.94
CA ARG A 1022 -18.86 -29.76 -22.01
C ARG A 1022 -18.25 -29.61 -20.62
N ASN A 1023 -19.09 -29.52 -19.60
CA ASN A 1023 -18.68 -29.47 -18.20
C ASN A 1023 -19.52 -30.40 -17.33
N THR A 1024 -18.96 -30.82 -16.19
CA THR A 1024 -19.65 -31.64 -15.20
C THR A 1024 -19.51 -31.01 -13.83
N ILE A 1025 -20.60 -30.88 -13.10
CA ILE A 1025 -20.58 -30.46 -11.70
C ILE A 1025 -20.92 -31.64 -10.82
N SER A 1026 -20.14 -31.83 -9.76
CA SER A 1026 -20.29 -32.91 -8.80
C SER A 1026 -20.32 -32.36 -7.38
N PHE A 1027 -21.29 -32.82 -6.60
CA PHE A 1027 -21.45 -32.60 -5.17
C PHE A 1027 -21.18 -33.92 -4.46
N ILE A 1028 -20.35 -33.90 -3.42
CA ILE A 1028 -20.14 -35.04 -2.52
C ILE A 1028 -20.53 -34.57 -1.13
N ASN A 1029 -21.75 -34.89 -0.71
CA ASN A 1029 -22.23 -34.53 0.62
C ASN A 1029 -22.25 -35.75 1.54
N THR A 1030 -22.08 -35.53 2.84
CA THR A 1030 -22.22 -36.60 3.85
C THR A 1030 -23.47 -36.40 4.70
N ILE A 1031 -24.15 -37.51 4.98
CA ILE A 1031 -25.23 -37.59 5.96
C ILE A 1031 -24.96 -38.74 6.93
N LEU A 1032 -25.41 -38.57 8.17
CA LEU A 1032 -25.29 -39.60 9.20
C LEU A 1032 -26.68 -40.19 9.47
N VAL A 1033 -26.77 -41.51 9.33
CA VAL A 1033 -28.05 -42.23 9.41
C VAL A 1033 -28.05 -43.22 10.56
N GLY A 1034 -29.22 -43.46 11.14
CA GLY A 1034 -29.42 -44.59 12.03
C GLY A 1034 -29.14 -45.90 11.30
N LYS A 1035 -28.45 -46.83 11.95
CA LYS A 1035 -28.06 -48.12 11.34
C LYS A 1035 -29.26 -48.90 10.80
N GLU A 1036 -30.41 -48.79 11.46
CA GLU A 1036 -31.67 -49.47 11.08
C GLU A 1036 -32.38 -48.82 9.89
N SER A 1037 -32.23 -47.50 9.72
CA SER A 1037 -32.89 -46.73 8.65
C SER A 1037 -32.04 -46.61 7.38
N ARG A 1038 -30.82 -47.14 7.39
CA ARG A 1038 -29.81 -46.98 6.35
C ARG A 1038 -30.31 -47.41 4.96
N ASP A 1039 -30.78 -48.64 4.84
CA ASP A 1039 -31.15 -49.21 3.54
C ASP A 1039 -32.37 -48.48 2.95
N THR A 1040 -33.29 -48.05 3.81
CA THR A 1040 -34.43 -47.20 3.45
C THR A 1040 -33.98 -45.85 2.89
N VAL A 1041 -33.02 -45.18 3.55
CA VAL A 1041 -32.48 -43.89 3.09
C VAL A 1041 -31.76 -44.03 1.76
N ILE A 1042 -30.91 -45.05 1.58
CA ILE A 1042 -30.22 -45.31 0.30
C ILE A 1042 -31.24 -45.52 -0.82
N CYS A 1043 -32.22 -46.39 -0.62
CA CYS A 1043 -33.24 -46.68 -1.61
C CYS A 1043 -34.08 -45.44 -1.95
N GLY A 1044 -34.44 -44.64 -0.93
CA GLY A 1044 -35.22 -43.42 -1.11
C GLY A 1044 -34.46 -42.33 -1.87
N LEU A 1045 -33.18 -42.11 -1.57
CA LEU A 1045 -32.34 -41.12 -2.27
C LEU A 1045 -32.08 -41.52 -3.72
N LEU A 1046 -31.85 -42.80 -4.02
CA LEU A 1046 -31.61 -43.28 -5.37
C LEU A 1046 -32.88 -43.30 -6.26
N LYS A 1047 -34.07 -43.25 -5.67
CA LYS A 1047 -35.35 -43.18 -6.41
C LYS A 1047 -35.71 -41.77 -6.90
N ARG A 1048 -35.04 -40.73 -6.43
CA ARG A 1048 -35.33 -39.35 -6.82
C ARG A 1048 -34.67 -38.98 -8.15
N ASP A 1049 -35.45 -38.40 -9.06
CA ASP A 1049 -34.97 -37.93 -10.36
C ASP A 1049 -34.02 -36.72 -10.25
N TYR A 1050 -34.15 -35.93 -9.18
CA TYR A 1050 -33.29 -34.79 -8.89
C TYR A 1050 -33.08 -34.64 -7.39
N LEU A 1051 -31.81 -34.60 -6.98
CA LEU A 1051 -31.43 -34.45 -5.58
C LEU A 1051 -31.25 -32.99 -5.15
N GLY A 1052 -31.20 -32.02 -6.09
CA GLY A 1052 -31.32 -30.58 -5.87
C GLY A 1052 -30.42 -29.90 -4.84
N ASN A 1053 -30.34 -28.57 -4.92
CA ASN A 1053 -29.60 -27.74 -3.96
C ASN A 1053 -30.26 -27.64 -2.56
N GLY A 1054 -31.47 -28.17 -2.36
CA GLY A 1054 -32.17 -28.12 -1.06
C GLY A 1054 -32.44 -29.47 -0.42
N SER A 1055 -32.22 -30.60 -1.13
CA SER A 1055 -32.71 -31.91 -0.64
C SER A 1055 -31.71 -32.68 0.22
N ILE A 1056 -30.42 -32.34 0.15
CA ILE A 1056 -29.33 -32.92 0.95
C ILE A 1056 -28.45 -31.82 1.53
N THR A 1057 -28.14 -30.81 0.72
CA THR A 1057 -27.39 -29.61 1.08
C THR A 1057 -28.16 -28.73 2.07
N VAL A 1058 -27.42 -27.84 2.73
CA VAL A 1058 -27.81 -27.04 3.89
C VAL A 1058 -28.41 -25.71 3.40
N ASP A 1059 -29.60 -25.35 3.88
CA ASP A 1059 -30.21 -24.01 3.66
C ASP A 1059 -29.87 -23.02 4.81
N ASP A 1060 -29.18 -23.50 5.86
CA ASP A 1060 -28.83 -22.73 7.06
C ASP A 1060 -27.31 -22.46 7.12
N ASP A 1061 -26.92 -21.26 6.70
CA ASP A 1061 -25.56 -20.76 6.78
C ASP A 1061 -25.46 -19.62 7.81
N ASP A 1062 -24.33 -19.56 8.53
CA ASP A 1062 -24.04 -18.43 9.39
C ASP A 1062 -23.44 -17.27 8.61
N HIS A 1063 -23.99 -16.08 8.82
CA HIS A 1063 -23.39 -14.82 8.39
C HIS A 1063 -22.81 -14.10 9.61
N TYR A 1064 -21.66 -13.45 9.42
CA TYR A 1064 -21.07 -12.51 10.39
C TYR A 1064 -20.57 -13.14 11.71
N VAL A 1065 -20.24 -14.43 11.71
CA VAL A 1065 -19.47 -15.08 12.78
C VAL A 1065 -17.98 -14.94 12.46
N PHE A 1066 -17.18 -14.48 13.43
CA PHE A 1066 -15.72 -14.39 13.24
C PHE A 1066 -15.12 -15.78 13.06
N ALA A 1067 -14.17 -15.97 12.15
CA ALA A 1067 -13.63 -17.32 11.91
C ALA A 1067 -12.93 -17.89 13.16
N GLY A 1068 -12.27 -17.04 13.94
CA GLY A 1068 -11.66 -17.44 15.21
C GLY A 1068 -12.66 -17.83 16.31
N GLU A 1069 -13.96 -17.55 16.13
CA GLU A 1069 -15.05 -18.01 17.00
C GLU A 1069 -15.56 -19.41 16.63
N VAL A 1070 -15.22 -19.90 15.43
CA VAL A 1070 -15.56 -21.25 14.97
C VAL A 1070 -14.53 -22.24 15.55
N PRO A 1071 -14.96 -23.34 16.20
CA PRO A 1071 -16.34 -23.83 16.34
C PRO A 1071 -16.95 -23.63 17.74
N TRP A 1072 -16.29 -22.88 18.63
CA TRP A 1072 -16.56 -22.88 20.07
C TRP A 1072 -17.59 -21.84 20.52
N SER A 1073 -17.79 -20.77 19.77
CA SER A 1073 -18.68 -19.66 20.15
C SER A 1073 -20.15 -20.08 20.15
N THR A 1074 -20.95 -19.52 21.07
CA THR A 1074 -22.41 -19.67 21.07
C THR A 1074 -23.06 -18.95 19.87
N LYS A 1075 -22.34 -18.01 19.25
CA LYS A 1075 -22.79 -17.33 18.01
C LYS A 1075 -22.65 -18.22 16.78
N PHE A 1076 -21.73 -19.19 16.79
CA PHE A 1076 -21.58 -20.16 15.71
C PHE A 1076 -22.74 -21.17 15.75
N ALA A 1077 -23.56 -21.13 14.70
CA ALA A 1077 -24.81 -21.82 14.51
C ALA A 1077 -25.68 -21.70 15.76
N SER A 1078 -26.04 -20.47 16.13
CA SER A 1078 -26.77 -20.18 17.36
C SER A 1078 -28.09 -20.93 17.46
N HIS A 1079 -28.76 -21.21 16.34
CA HIS A 1079 -29.96 -22.05 16.26
C HIS A 1079 -29.72 -23.54 16.59
N LEU A 1080 -28.44 -23.98 16.65
CA LEU A 1080 -27.99 -25.30 17.08
C LEU A 1080 -27.35 -25.26 18.48
N ARG A 1081 -27.83 -24.35 19.33
CA ARG A 1081 -27.46 -24.23 20.75
C ARG A 1081 -28.69 -24.45 21.62
N ASP A 1082 -28.52 -25.16 22.73
CA ASP A 1082 -29.54 -25.22 23.79
C ASP A 1082 -29.47 -23.98 24.70
N ALA A 1083 -30.39 -23.87 25.67
CA ALA A 1083 -30.46 -22.75 26.61
C ALA A 1083 -29.22 -22.62 27.52
N SER A 1084 -28.38 -23.66 27.62
CA SER A 1084 -27.10 -23.61 28.33
C SER A 1084 -25.91 -23.24 27.43
N GLY A 1085 -26.17 -23.04 26.12
CA GLY A 1085 -25.15 -22.81 25.10
C GLY A 1085 -24.52 -24.09 24.55
N GLY A 1086 -25.00 -25.27 24.94
CA GLY A 1086 -24.51 -26.57 24.46
C GLY A 1086 -24.90 -26.84 23.01
N ALA A 1087 -23.99 -27.39 22.21
CA ALA A 1087 -24.27 -27.74 20.82
C ALA A 1087 -25.25 -28.92 20.70
N ILE A 1088 -26.31 -28.74 19.91
CA ILE A 1088 -27.23 -29.83 19.54
C ILE A 1088 -26.93 -30.36 18.12
N ARG A 1089 -27.36 -31.60 17.84
CA ARG A 1089 -27.14 -32.22 16.52
C ARG A 1089 -27.96 -31.48 15.45
N LYS A 1090 -27.29 -31.18 14.34
CA LYS A 1090 -27.97 -30.67 13.13
C LYS A 1090 -28.72 -31.82 12.49
N THR A 1091 -30.05 -31.84 12.64
CA THR A 1091 -30.91 -32.89 12.07
C THR A 1091 -31.71 -32.34 10.90
N LYS A 1092 -31.89 -33.15 9.85
CA LYS A 1092 -32.69 -32.82 8.66
C LYS A 1092 -33.74 -33.90 8.44
N GLU A 1093 -34.96 -33.47 8.12
CA GLU A 1093 -36.05 -34.36 7.73
C GLU A 1093 -35.90 -34.79 6.27
N LEU A 1094 -35.82 -36.09 6.01
CA LEU A 1094 -35.93 -36.66 4.67
C LEU A 1094 -37.33 -37.25 4.47
N ARG A 1095 -38.01 -36.77 3.42
CA ARG A 1095 -39.32 -37.28 2.97
C ARG A 1095 -39.19 -37.79 1.53
N PHE A 1096 -39.46 -39.07 1.28
CA PHE A 1096 -39.24 -39.65 -0.04
C PHE A 1096 -40.45 -39.53 -1.00
N ASP A 1097 -41.66 -39.30 -0.48
CA ASP A 1097 -42.88 -38.99 -1.23
C ASP A 1097 -43.74 -37.98 -0.45
N HIS A 1098 -44.52 -37.15 -1.13
CA HIS A 1098 -45.41 -36.14 -0.53
C HIS A 1098 -46.55 -36.78 0.29
N ASN A 1099 -46.89 -38.03 0.02
CA ASN A 1099 -47.92 -38.80 0.73
C ASN A 1099 -47.34 -39.77 1.79
N ASP A 1100 -46.03 -39.82 1.98
CA ASP A 1100 -45.39 -40.74 2.93
C ASP A 1100 -45.42 -40.17 4.35
N GLN A 1101 -46.04 -40.90 5.29
CA GLN A 1101 -46.09 -40.50 6.71
C GLN A 1101 -44.76 -40.81 7.44
N ASN A 1102 -43.84 -41.56 6.83
CA ASN A 1102 -42.57 -41.93 7.45
C ASN A 1102 -41.48 -40.89 7.16
N VAL A 1103 -41.34 -39.90 8.05
CA VAL A 1103 -40.22 -38.95 8.06
C VAL A 1103 -38.98 -39.63 8.67
N ILE A 1104 -37.86 -39.64 7.94
CA ILE A 1104 -36.58 -40.11 8.48
C ILE A 1104 -35.70 -38.91 8.82
N HIS A 1105 -35.24 -38.84 10.07
CA HIS A 1105 -34.27 -37.84 10.50
C HIS A 1105 -32.84 -38.31 10.24
N VAL A 1106 -32.04 -37.47 9.60
CA VAL A 1106 -30.61 -37.70 9.36
C VAL A 1106 -29.80 -36.57 9.97
N ASP A 1107 -28.59 -36.86 10.46
CA ASP A 1107 -27.71 -35.83 11.02
C ASP A 1107 -26.77 -35.30 9.91
N VAL A 1108 -26.57 -33.99 9.83
CA VAL A 1108 -25.67 -33.34 8.87
C VAL A 1108 -24.36 -32.93 9.59
N PRO A 1109 -23.19 -33.49 9.22
CA PRO A 1109 -21.95 -33.31 9.98
C PRO A 1109 -21.19 -32.02 9.65
N VAL A 1110 -21.70 -31.18 8.76
CA VAL A 1110 -21.04 -29.95 8.28
C VAL A 1110 -21.93 -28.71 8.42
N HIS A 1111 -21.31 -27.53 8.43
CA HIS A 1111 -21.96 -26.23 8.49
C HIS A 1111 -21.17 -25.21 7.65
N SER A 1112 -21.84 -24.30 6.95
CA SER A 1112 -21.18 -23.26 6.14
C SER A 1112 -21.10 -21.95 6.90
N VAL A 1113 -19.99 -21.25 6.72
CA VAL A 1113 -19.77 -19.92 7.30
C VAL A 1113 -19.48 -18.95 6.15
N ASN A 1114 -20.23 -17.86 6.12
CA ASN A 1114 -20.17 -16.85 5.07
C ASN A 1114 -19.78 -15.47 5.63
N TRP A 1115 -18.81 -14.84 4.97
CA TRP A 1115 -18.38 -13.47 5.23
C TRP A 1115 -18.31 -12.71 3.91
N GLU A 1116 -18.97 -11.56 3.83
CA GLU A 1116 -19.06 -10.77 2.59
C GLU A 1116 -17.85 -9.82 2.41
N ASP A 1117 -17.35 -9.72 1.18
CA ASP A 1117 -16.13 -8.98 0.82
C ASP A 1117 -16.21 -7.46 1.05
N TYR A 1118 -17.40 -6.86 1.02
CA TYR A 1118 -17.52 -5.40 1.06
C TYR A 1118 -17.28 -4.79 2.45
N HIS A 1119 -17.21 -5.62 3.50
CA HIS A 1119 -16.96 -5.16 4.87
C HIS A 1119 -15.49 -4.82 5.10
N SER A 1120 -14.53 -5.55 4.54
CA SER A 1120 -13.13 -5.17 4.69
C SER A 1120 -12.28 -5.64 3.53
N SER A 1121 -11.44 -4.74 3.04
CA SER A 1121 -10.41 -5.05 2.05
C SER A 1121 -9.26 -5.89 2.57
N VAL A 1122 -9.12 -5.95 3.89
CA VAL A 1122 -8.04 -6.65 4.58
C VAL A 1122 -8.50 -8.02 5.07
N SER A 1123 -9.81 -8.17 5.30
CA SER A 1123 -10.49 -9.44 5.55
C SER A 1123 -11.40 -9.77 4.37
N THR A 1124 -10.79 -10.17 3.25
CA THR A 1124 -11.52 -10.60 2.05
C THR A 1124 -12.48 -11.73 2.41
N GLY A 1125 -13.67 -11.65 1.83
CA GLY A 1125 -14.82 -12.52 1.98
C GLY A 1125 -14.50 -13.98 1.85
N ARG A 1126 -15.18 -14.74 2.70
CA ARG A 1126 -14.87 -16.14 2.98
C ARG A 1126 -16.19 -16.87 3.04
N SER A 1127 -16.41 -17.71 2.06
CA SER A 1127 -17.37 -18.80 2.20
C SER A 1127 -16.54 -20.07 2.34
N TYR A 1128 -16.70 -20.77 3.46
CA TYR A 1128 -16.08 -22.07 3.67
C TYR A 1128 -16.98 -22.97 4.49
N THR A 1129 -16.81 -24.28 4.28
CA THR A 1129 -17.53 -25.32 5.02
C THR A 1129 -16.63 -25.88 6.12
N THR A 1130 -17.19 -26.05 7.31
CA THR A 1130 -16.53 -26.62 8.48
C THR A 1130 -17.42 -27.67 9.14
N LEU A 1131 -16.98 -28.25 10.26
CA LEU A 1131 -17.73 -29.25 11.01
C LEU A 1131 -18.93 -28.63 11.74
N ALA A 1132 -20.04 -29.37 11.79
CA ALA A 1132 -21.21 -28.96 12.56
C ALA A 1132 -20.86 -28.83 14.06
N PRO A 1133 -21.48 -27.88 14.78
CA PRO A 1133 -21.03 -27.54 16.13
C PRO A 1133 -21.00 -28.70 17.13
N HIS A 1134 -21.99 -29.59 17.10
CA HIS A 1134 -22.03 -30.75 18.00
C HIS A 1134 -20.87 -31.74 17.72
N LEU A 1135 -20.46 -31.89 16.46
CA LEU A 1135 -19.31 -32.70 16.10
C LEU A 1135 -18.02 -32.08 16.65
N SER A 1136 -17.85 -30.78 16.46
CA SER A 1136 -16.69 -30.04 16.95
C SER A 1136 -16.57 -30.04 18.48
N GLN A 1137 -17.68 -29.78 19.19
CA GLN A 1137 -17.71 -29.73 20.65
C GLN A 1137 -17.46 -31.11 21.27
N LEU A 1138 -18.07 -32.18 20.74
CA LEU A 1138 -17.85 -33.55 21.26
C LEU A 1138 -16.39 -33.99 21.10
N LEU A 1139 -15.74 -33.54 20.02
CA LEU A 1139 -14.36 -33.90 19.71
C LEU A 1139 -13.32 -32.97 20.34
N ASP A 1140 -13.74 -31.90 21.03
CA ASP A 1140 -12.88 -30.88 21.65
C ASP A 1140 -11.92 -30.25 20.63
N LEU A 1141 -12.51 -29.71 19.55
CA LEU A 1141 -11.76 -29.11 18.44
C LEU A 1141 -11.69 -27.58 18.54
N HIS A 1142 -10.56 -27.02 18.11
CA HIS A 1142 -10.31 -25.58 18.12
C HIS A 1142 -9.48 -25.11 16.92
N SER A 1143 -9.55 -23.83 16.61
CA SER A 1143 -8.69 -23.17 15.61
C SER A 1143 -7.37 -22.71 16.24
N VAL A 1144 -6.29 -22.64 15.45
CA VAL A 1144 -4.99 -22.08 15.88
C VAL A 1144 -4.44 -21.15 14.81
N LYS A 1145 -3.87 -20.01 15.24
CA LYS A 1145 -3.14 -19.02 14.43
C LYS A 1145 -3.94 -18.45 13.23
N GLY A 1146 -5.26 -18.43 13.33
CA GLY A 1146 -6.14 -17.98 12.24
C GLY A 1146 -6.39 -19.03 11.16
N SER A 1147 -5.93 -20.26 11.34
CA SER A 1147 -6.26 -21.38 10.45
C SER A 1147 -7.77 -21.65 10.44
N ILE A 1148 -8.33 -21.88 9.25
CA ILE A 1148 -9.68 -22.43 9.06
C ILE A 1148 -9.74 -23.94 9.35
N ASP A 1149 -8.60 -24.62 9.23
CA ASP A 1149 -8.46 -26.00 9.65
C ASP A 1149 -8.51 -26.08 11.19
N LEU A 1150 -9.20 -27.09 11.69
CA LEU A 1150 -9.37 -27.36 13.12
C LEU A 1150 -8.30 -28.33 13.62
N PHE A 1151 -7.98 -28.21 14.90
CA PHE A 1151 -7.02 -29.02 15.63
C PHE A 1151 -7.72 -29.68 16.82
N ASP A 1152 -7.23 -30.84 17.21
CA ASP A 1152 -7.68 -31.49 18.45
C ASP A 1152 -6.94 -30.92 19.67
N ARG A 1153 -7.35 -31.37 20.87
CA ARG A 1153 -6.73 -30.98 22.16
C ARG A 1153 -5.20 -31.16 22.23
N LYS A 1154 -4.59 -32.04 21.43
CA LYS A 1154 -3.13 -32.24 21.36
C LYS A 1154 -2.45 -31.30 20.37
N ASN A 1155 -3.21 -30.40 19.73
CA ASN A 1155 -2.82 -29.57 18.60
C ASN A 1155 -2.42 -30.38 17.35
N ASP A 1156 -2.93 -31.61 17.22
CA ASP A 1156 -2.80 -32.36 15.97
C ASP A 1156 -3.92 -31.95 15.01
N LEU A 1157 -3.59 -31.83 13.72
CA LEU A 1157 -4.53 -31.42 12.68
C LEU A 1157 -5.73 -32.39 12.64
N ALA A 1158 -6.95 -31.86 12.73
CA ALA A 1158 -8.19 -32.62 12.80
C ALA A 1158 -9.01 -32.52 11.51
N THR A 1159 -8.97 -31.37 10.82
CA THR A 1159 -9.64 -31.16 9.53
C THR A 1159 -8.70 -30.56 8.48
N ILE A 1160 -9.08 -30.73 7.21
CA ILE A 1160 -8.37 -30.12 6.07
C ILE A 1160 -9.41 -29.58 5.08
N TYR A 1161 -9.50 -28.25 4.97
CA TYR A 1161 -10.28 -27.54 3.96
C TYR A 1161 -9.37 -27.01 2.85
N ARG A 1162 -9.64 -27.36 1.60
CA ARG A 1162 -8.83 -26.93 0.44
C ARG A 1162 -9.70 -26.47 -0.71
N VAL A 1163 -9.19 -25.49 -1.45
CA VAL A 1163 -9.80 -24.99 -2.70
C VAL A 1163 -8.91 -25.31 -3.91
N PHE A 1164 -9.45 -25.32 -5.12
CA PHE A 1164 -8.66 -25.46 -6.34
C PHE A 1164 -9.37 -24.89 -7.57
N LYS A 1165 -8.62 -24.65 -8.66
CA LYS A 1165 -9.15 -24.21 -9.96
C LYS A 1165 -8.93 -25.29 -11.01
N CYS A 1166 -9.92 -25.54 -11.86
CA CYS A 1166 -9.81 -26.50 -12.96
C CYS A 1166 -9.29 -25.84 -14.25
N SER A 1167 -9.47 -24.52 -14.41
CA SER A 1167 -8.95 -23.68 -15.49
C SER A 1167 -8.37 -22.35 -14.97
N ASP A 1168 -7.53 -21.67 -15.77
CA ASP A 1168 -6.95 -20.35 -15.41
C ASP A 1168 -8.02 -19.24 -15.35
N ASP A 1169 -9.16 -19.43 -16.04
CA ASP A 1169 -10.29 -18.50 -16.10
C ASP A 1169 -11.33 -18.74 -14.99
N ASP A 1170 -11.20 -19.82 -14.20
CA ASP A 1170 -12.14 -20.14 -13.12
C ASP A 1170 -11.94 -19.22 -11.90
N TYR A 1171 -13.05 -18.72 -11.35
CA TYR A 1171 -13.07 -18.26 -9.96
C TYR A 1171 -13.02 -19.48 -9.02
N PHE A 1172 -12.49 -19.32 -7.81
CA PHE A 1172 -12.36 -20.42 -6.85
C PHE A 1172 -13.73 -20.89 -6.33
N TYR A 1173 -14.39 -21.76 -7.10
CA TYR A 1173 -15.65 -22.39 -6.67
C TYR A 1173 -15.45 -23.82 -6.14
N ASN A 1174 -14.35 -24.49 -6.44
CA ASN A 1174 -14.13 -25.88 -6.02
C ASN A 1174 -13.56 -25.98 -4.61
N HIS A 1175 -14.12 -26.86 -3.78
CA HIS A 1175 -13.63 -27.11 -2.44
C HIS A 1175 -13.74 -28.57 -1.99
N LEU A 1176 -12.97 -28.90 -0.95
CA LEU A 1176 -12.95 -30.20 -0.27
C LEU A 1176 -12.81 -29.96 1.24
N LEU A 1177 -13.60 -30.66 2.05
CA LEU A 1177 -13.46 -30.73 3.49
C LEU A 1177 -13.20 -32.17 3.93
N TYR A 1178 -12.05 -32.40 4.55
CA TYR A 1178 -11.67 -33.68 5.15
C TYR A 1178 -11.66 -33.61 6.68
N VAL A 1179 -11.91 -34.75 7.33
CA VAL A 1179 -11.72 -34.97 8.77
C VAL A 1179 -10.83 -36.18 9.02
N ARG A 1180 -10.06 -36.17 10.11
CA ARG A 1180 -9.21 -37.29 10.51
C ARG A 1180 -10.07 -38.50 10.92
N SER A 1181 -9.69 -39.67 10.44
CA SER A 1181 -10.49 -40.90 10.53
C SER A 1181 -10.76 -41.38 11.96
N ASP A 1182 -9.79 -41.27 12.86
CA ASP A 1182 -9.90 -41.66 14.27
C ASP A 1182 -10.95 -40.81 15.01
N LEU A 1183 -10.95 -39.50 14.74
CA LEU A 1183 -11.89 -38.55 15.34
C LEU A 1183 -13.32 -38.81 14.87
N LEU A 1184 -13.50 -39.02 13.56
CA LEU A 1184 -14.81 -39.33 13.00
C LEU A 1184 -15.35 -40.68 13.51
N SER A 1185 -14.49 -41.70 13.63
CA SER A 1185 -14.87 -43.00 14.19
C SER A 1185 -15.38 -42.87 15.63
N ARG A 1186 -14.65 -42.10 16.45
CA ARG A 1186 -15.04 -41.81 17.84
C ARG A 1186 -16.41 -41.12 17.91
N TYR A 1187 -16.67 -40.14 17.03
CA TYR A 1187 -17.94 -39.45 16.97
C TYR A 1187 -19.10 -40.38 16.57
N LEU A 1188 -18.96 -41.13 15.48
CA LEU A 1188 -19.99 -42.03 14.96
C LEU A 1188 -20.39 -43.11 15.97
N ASN A 1189 -19.41 -43.63 16.70
CA ASN A 1189 -19.64 -44.59 17.79
C ASN A 1189 -20.41 -43.95 18.96
N ALA A 1190 -20.04 -42.72 19.34
CA ALA A 1190 -20.69 -42.01 20.45
C ALA A 1190 -22.19 -41.73 20.19
N ILE A 1191 -22.57 -41.45 18.93
CA ILE A 1191 -23.97 -41.14 18.58
C ILE A 1191 -24.72 -42.32 17.94
N ASN A 1192 -24.08 -43.49 17.82
CA ASN A 1192 -24.58 -44.69 17.15
C ASN A 1192 -25.18 -44.41 15.75
N ARG A 1193 -24.36 -43.86 14.85
CA ARG A 1193 -24.72 -43.57 13.45
C ARG A 1193 -23.73 -44.18 12.47
N SER A 1194 -24.17 -44.38 11.22
CA SER A 1194 -23.33 -44.71 10.07
C SER A 1194 -23.18 -43.50 9.16
N LEU A 1195 -22.01 -43.32 8.53
CA LEU A 1195 -21.78 -42.27 7.55
C LEU A 1195 -22.07 -42.76 6.14
N LEU A 1196 -22.85 -41.95 5.42
CA LEU A 1196 -23.23 -42.17 4.03
C LEU A 1196 -22.77 -40.98 3.19
N TRP A 1197 -21.97 -41.26 2.16
CA TRP A 1197 -21.70 -40.29 1.10
C TRP A 1197 -22.78 -40.34 0.06
N VAL A 1198 -23.37 -39.19 -0.23
CA VAL A 1198 -24.28 -39.01 -1.35
C VAL A 1198 -23.55 -38.20 -2.41
N VAL A 1199 -23.10 -38.88 -3.45
CA VAL A 1199 -22.43 -38.29 -4.60
C VAL A 1199 -23.47 -38.03 -5.67
N TRP A 1200 -23.64 -36.79 -6.11
CA TRP A 1200 -24.55 -36.47 -7.19
C TRP A 1200 -24.05 -35.30 -8.02
N GLY A 1201 -24.61 -35.08 -9.20
CA GLY A 1201 -24.15 -34.02 -10.08
C GLY A 1201 -24.89 -33.95 -11.39
N GLU A 1202 -24.42 -33.03 -12.24
CA GLU A 1202 -25.03 -32.70 -13.51
C GLU A 1202 -23.99 -32.70 -14.63
N ARG A 1203 -24.37 -33.25 -15.78
CA ARG A 1203 -23.66 -33.01 -17.05
C ARG A 1203 -24.25 -31.75 -17.69
N ARG A 1204 -23.39 -30.86 -18.16
CA ARG A 1204 -23.75 -29.55 -18.72
C ARG A 1204 -23.03 -29.28 -20.04
N VAL A 1205 -23.67 -28.51 -20.90
CA VAL A 1205 -23.18 -28.12 -22.22
C VAL A 1205 -23.26 -26.61 -22.35
N LEU A 1206 -22.14 -25.98 -22.68
CA LEU A 1206 -22.01 -24.54 -22.93
C LEU A 1206 -22.16 -24.30 -24.44
N ASP A 1207 -23.27 -23.74 -24.92
CA ASP A 1207 -23.46 -23.41 -26.35
C ASP A 1207 -24.33 -22.16 -26.54
N ASP A 1208 -23.88 -21.23 -27.40
CA ASP A 1208 -24.56 -19.98 -27.77
C ASP A 1208 -25.52 -20.12 -28.97
N ASP A 1209 -25.59 -21.27 -29.64
CA ASP A 1209 -26.32 -21.43 -30.91
C ASP A 1209 -27.77 -21.94 -30.69
N SER A 1210 -28.74 -21.05 -30.90
CA SER A 1210 -30.17 -21.25 -30.63
C SER A 1210 -30.86 -22.37 -31.42
N ARG A 1211 -30.15 -23.00 -32.37
CA ARG A 1211 -30.69 -23.97 -33.33
C ARG A 1211 -30.71 -25.44 -32.86
N TYR A 1212 -30.15 -25.75 -31.68
CA TYR A 1212 -30.16 -27.09 -31.06
C TYR A 1212 -30.95 -27.17 -29.73
N ASN A 1213 -31.77 -26.15 -29.42
CA ASN A 1213 -32.29 -25.93 -28.08
C ASN A 1213 -33.34 -26.92 -27.57
N HIS A 1214 -34.18 -27.55 -28.42
CA HIS A 1214 -35.32 -28.33 -27.88
C HIS A 1214 -34.91 -29.62 -27.16
N LEU A 1215 -34.13 -30.51 -27.79
CA LEU A 1215 -33.74 -31.78 -27.16
C LEU A 1215 -32.86 -31.58 -25.94
N ILE A 1216 -31.98 -30.59 -25.96
CA ILE A 1216 -31.12 -30.28 -24.80
C ILE A 1216 -31.97 -29.70 -23.66
N ALA A 1217 -32.88 -28.76 -23.95
CA ALA A 1217 -33.80 -28.22 -22.94
C ALA A 1217 -34.75 -29.29 -22.38
N GLU A 1218 -35.21 -30.23 -23.20
CA GLU A 1218 -36.03 -31.36 -22.78
C GLU A 1218 -35.23 -32.32 -21.88
N THR A 1219 -33.95 -32.57 -22.20
CA THR A 1219 -33.05 -33.37 -21.36
C THR A 1219 -32.87 -32.73 -19.97
N TYR A 1220 -32.67 -31.41 -19.91
CA TYR A 1220 -32.61 -30.67 -18.65
C TYR A 1220 -33.95 -30.68 -17.89
N ARG A 1221 -35.09 -30.47 -18.58
CA ARG A 1221 -36.43 -30.51 -17.96
C ARG A 1221 -36.78 -31.88 -17.39
N SER A 1222 -36.30 -32.95 -18.01
CA SER A 1222 -36.50 -34.32 -17.57
C SER A 1222 -35.41 -34.84 -16.64
N ASN A 1223 -34.45 -34.00 -16.20
CA ASN A 1223 -33.37 -34.35 -15.28
C ASN A 1223 -32.48 -35.53 -15.75
N LEU A 1224 -32.50 -35.87 -17.04
CA LEU A 1224 -31.76 -37.00 -17.61
C LEU A 1224 -30.24 -36.74 -17.68
N ASN A 1225 -29.83 -35.49 -17.50
CA ASN A 1225 -28.43 -35.07 -17.42
C ASN A 1225 -27.81 -35.30 -16.03
N ASN A 1226 -28.60 -35.69 -15.04
CA ASN A 1226 -28.16 -35.85 -13.66
C ASN A 1226 -27.58 -37.25 -13.42
N PHE A 1227 -26.73 -37.38 -12.42
CA PHE A 1227 -26.23 -38.66 -11.92
C PHE A 1227 -26.16 -38.64 -10.40
N SER A 1228 -26.37 -39.79 -9.77
CA SER A 1228 -26.25 -39.93 -8.32
C SER A 1228 -25.80 -41.34 -7.92
N ARG A 1229 -25.11 -41.45 -6.79
CA ARG A 1229 -24.68 -42.71 -6.18
C ARG A 1229 -24.42 -42.53 -4.69
N CYS A 1230 -24.76 -43.56 -3.91
CA CYS A 1230 -24.50 -43.59 -2.47
C CYS A 1230 -23.34 -44.54 -2.14
N TYR A 1231 -22.50 -44.17 -1.17
CA TYR A 1231 -21.43 -45.00 -0.63
C TYR A 1231 -21.47 -44.99 0.90
N GLU A 1232 -21.10 -46.09 1.54
CA GLU A 1232 -21.07 -46.22 3.00
C GLU A 1232 -19.64 -46.39 3.50
N LEU A 1233 -19.32 -45.75 4.64
CA LEU A 1233 -18.05 -45.91 5.32
C LEU A 1233 -18.06 -47.13 6.25
N TYR A 1234 -17.07 -48.00 6.07
CA TYR A 1234 -16.82 -49.13 6.96
C TYR A 1234 -15.43 -48.98 7.61
N PHE A 1235 -15.39 -48.88 8.94
CA PHE A 1235 -14.14 -49.06 9.68
C PHE A 1235 -13.83 -50.55 9.76
N ARG A 1236 -12.65 -50.97 9.30
CA ARG A 1236 -12.17 -52.33 9.58
C ARG A 1236 -11.82 -52.41 11.07
N SER A 1237 -12.49 -53.32 11.77
CA SER A 1237 -12.23 -53.66 13.18
C SER A 1237 -10.82 -54.15 13.40
#